data_AF-E4ZQB3-F1
#
_entry.id   AF-E4ZQB3-F1
#
_cell.length_a   1.000
_cell.length_b   1.000
_cell.length_c   1.000
_cell.angle_alpha   90.00
_cell.angle_beta   90.00
_cell.angle_gamma   90.00
#
_symmetry.space_group_name_H-M   'P 1'
#
loop_
_entity.id
_entity.type
_entity.pdbx_description
1 polymer ?
#
loop_
_entity_poly.entity_id
_entity_poly.type
_entity_poly.pdbx_seq_one_letter_code
_entity_poly.pdbx_strand_id
1 'polypeptide(L)'
;MTDTKSTTGQRLTQIKDFLTMNKTATTIPWDPNSTIFPTRKELPQIAGAPAEAAWVWGDDDNIGRLNLLTPSRVAAAAKEIRSGEIVPVNLPLNVPGTPAFGREVFQHEIKTLVEGIAYDDIYHLNTQSGTQWDGFRHFAHVPSGSFYNGASAKGSDITGPTANHKCSIHHWAEHGIAGRGILLDYRGYAHKKGINYDPFDYYPISWEELYQCGKDQGVDIRPAAQGGDIKLGDMLFIRSGWKEAYDSKSDEERTRAATRHGSGKDGEDGLRYAGVSQEQKILDWLHDCYFASVAGDAPAFEAWPTHEDYHLHEYILALWGMPLGEMLDLEKLAKTCREKNRWFFFFSSAPANCPVHVCSRLRQVKGSATQLAQPSRPNASPSRQTATHLNVMLPEEIIAQLNAEFQCREEQIQHLAALYAAHLPSPPFVNIYGLTATGKSTLLRSYFQLSRIAHTIVNVRECITIRHVLERVVVASLDALDETSKERIDRRPYARTENLSALCVNLGKLLDGRGKFVLVLDAVDKLREGGIPNLSLILTTTLALSPSILHSTTIASIPFPPYDRTQLLTILGAHPPKIFESPPSLEQFPDYTPDLAAEDDAWLWSRFLQAAYDSLSKHTGRDLTSFKRCATRLWRPFVEPFVCCQFGTLDFSRLMVNRHHLFQLHDWALDRIITSIDNPSNTTLATATATATATAPATTSTEPPPRTPSKTRGVPTKLPLQHLPYYTTHLLIAAYLASYNPARTDTTYFMKHTDKRKNRRRGGAASLSTVTGKRSGTKHRKISRHLLTPSPFPLDRLLAIFRALLQDGGVPQVADLLTQVATLGSLRLLVRAGGVGSGDALEAGGRWRVNFSWEYARALGRSVGIEVGEYLVGGVD
;
A
#
# COMPACT_ATOMS: atom_id res chain seq x y z
N MET A 1 -19.20 36.27 -20.35
CA MET A 1 -19.27 35.34 -21.50
C MET A 1 -18.20 34.29 -21.30
N THR A 2 -18.56 33.19 -20.65
CA THR A 2 -17.63 32.16 -20.16
C THR A 2 -17.56 30.99 -21.13
N ASP A 3 -16.35 30.80 -21.67
CA ASP A 3 -15.67 29.50 -21.78
C ASP A 3 -16.27 28.37 -22.66
N THR A 4 -16.73 28.70 -23.87
CA THR A 4 -17.10 27.68 -24.87
C THR A 4 -15.91 27.06 -25.63
N LYS A 5 -14.71 27.66 -25.59
CA LYS A 5 -13.50 27.10 -26.23
C LYS A 5 -12.79 26.03 -25.38
N SER A 6 -12.85 26.11 -24.05
CA SER A 6 -12.19 25.20 -23.10
C SER A 6 -12.69 23.74 -23.17
N THR A 7 -14.01 23.55 -23.25
CA THR A 7 -14.63 22.22 -23.15
C THR A 7 -14.34 21.28 -24.34
N THR A 8 -14.16 21.83 -25.55
CA THR A 8 -13.94 21.03 -26.76
C THR A 8 -12.50 20.53 -26.85
N GLY A 9 -11.53 21.38 -26.49
CA GLY A 9 -10.12 21.01 -26.42
C GLY A 9 -9.88 19.93 -25.37
N GLN A 10 -10.44 20.09 -24.15
CA GLN A 10 -10.33 19.08 -23.09
C GLN A 10 -10.92 17.72 -23.50
N ARG A 11 -12.06 17.69 -24.20
CA ARG A 11 -12.67 16.45 -24.70
C ARG A 11 -11.83 15.77 -25.79
N LEU A 12 -11.22 16.54 -26.69
CA LEU A 12 -10.31 16.02 -27.72
C LEU A 12 -9.03 15.44 -27.10
N THR A 13 -8.46 16.11 -26.10
CA THR A 13 -7.29 15.62 -25.37
C THR A 13 -7.61 14.35 -24.59
N GLN A 14 -8.78 14.28 -23.91
CA GLN A 14 -9.22 13.06 -23.21
C GLN A 14 -9.41 11.86 -24.15
N ILE A 15 -9.91 12.09 -25.38
CA ILE A 15 -10.05 11.04 -26.40
C ILE A 15 -8.66 10.60 -26.91
N LYS A 16 -7.74 11.54 -27.16
CA LYS A 16 -6.36 11.25 -27.57
C LYS A 16 -5.59 10.49 -26.48
N ASP A 17 -5.75 10.89 -25.23
CA ASP A 17 -5.15 10.27 -24.04
C ASP A 17 -5.67 8.84 -23.83
N PHE A 18 -6.98 8.62 -23.99
CA PHE A 18 -7.57 7.28 -23.95
C PHE A 18 -7.04 6.36 -25.06
N LEU A 19 -6.83 6.89 -26.27
CA LEU A 19 -6.32 6.13 -27.42
C LEU A 19 -4.81 5.86 -27.34
N THR A 20 -4.03 6.75 -26.71
CA THR A 20 -2.56 6.65 -26.61
C THR A 20 -2.06 6.13 -25.26
N MET A 21 -2.97 5.89 -24.30
CA MET A 21 -2.69 5.57 -22.90
C MET A 21 -1.83 6.62 -22.16
N ASN A 22 -1.72 7.83 -22.71
CA ASN A 22 -1.08 8.96 -22.05
C ASN A 22 -2.02 9.61 -21.05
N LYS A 23 -1.48 10.15 -19.96
CA LYS A 23 -2.23 10.98 -19.00
C LYS A 23 -1.74 12.41 -19.12
N THR A 24 -2.52 13.27 -19.76
CA THR A 24 -2.20 14.70 -19.86
C THR A 24 -2.78 15.47 -18.67
N ALA A 25 -1.95 16.28 -18.01
CA ALA A 25 -2.38 17.17 -16.94
C ALA A 25 -3.27 18.30 -17.52
N THR A 26 -4.59 18.17 -17.38
CA THR A 26 -5.56 19.08 -18.02
C THR A 26 -6.47 19.83 -17.05
N THR A 27 -6.51 19.43 -15.77
CA THR A 27 -7.40 19.99 -14.74
C THR A 27 -6.59 20.32 -13.50
N ILE A 28 -6.68 21.55 -12.98
CA ILE A 28 -6.04 21.97 -11.73
C ILE A 28 -6.89 21.45 -10.53
N PRO A 29 -6.29 20.82 -9.50
CA PRO A 29 -4.86 20.53 -9.36
C PRO A 29 -4.38 19.40 -10.29
N TRP A 30 -3.20 19.57 -10.88
CA TRP A 30 -2.61 18.59 -11.79
C TRP A 30 -2.24 17.29 -11.07
N ASP A 31 -2.48 16.12 -11.68
CA ASP A 31 -1.98 14.83 -11.16
C ASP A 31 -0.46 14.74 -11.37
N PRO A 32 0.36 14.65 -10.31
CA PRO A 32 1.81 14.55 -10.44
C PRO A 32 2.27 13.31 -11.23
N ASN A 33 1.45 12.25 -11.29
CA ASN A 33 1.73 11.03 -12.06
C ASN A 33 1.37 11.14 -13.55
N SER A 34 0.92 12.31 -14.02
CA SER A 34 0.71 12.58 -15.44
C SER A 34 2.00 12.37 -16.24
N THR A 35 1.87 11.88 -17.47
CA THR A 35 3.01 11.61 -18.37
C THR A 35 3.25 12.74 -19.36
N ILE A 36 2.27 13.66 -19.49
CA ILE A 36 2.35 14.84 -20.36
C ILE A 36 1.87 16.04 -19.55
N PHE A 37 2.64 17.12 -19.60
CA PHE A 37 2.31 18.40 -18.99
C PHE A 37 2.35 19.52 -20.05
N PRO A 38 1.52 20.57 -19.92
CA PRO A 38 1.50 21.70 -20.85
C PRO A 38 2.86 22.38 -21.00
N THR A 39 3.21 22.88 -22.18
CA THR A 39 4.41 23.72 -22.33
C THR A 39 4.21 25.08 -21.63
N ARG A 40 5.29 25.85 -21.44
CA ARG A 40 5.22 27.21 -20.85
C ARG A 40 4.20 28.10 -21.57
N LYS A 41 4.14 27.99 -22.90
CA LYS A 41 3.20 28.74 -23.77
C LYS A 41 1.75 28.26 -23.65
N GLU A 42 1.54 27.06 -23.12
CA GLU A 42 0.24 26.43 -22.92
C GLU A 42 -0.20 26.48 -21.45
N LEU A 43 0.53 27.20 -20.58
CA LEU A 43 0.16 27.35 -19.18
C LEU A 43 -1.24 27.98 -19.04
N PRO A 44 -2.10 27.42 -18.17
CA PRO A 44 -3.42 27.99 -17.92
C PRO A 44 -3.30 29.34 -17.19
N GLN A 45 -4.22 30.26 -17.48
CA GLN A 45 -4.36 31.50 -16.72
C GLN A 45 -5.02 31.20 -15.37
N ILE A 46 -4.29 31.37 -14.27
CA ILE A 46 -4.75 31.11 -12.91
C ILE A 46 -5.22 32.44 -12.29
N ALA A 47 -6.46 32.49 -11.82
CA ALA A 47 -7.02 33.70 -11.23
C ALA A 47 -6.23 34.13 -9.98
N GLY A 48 -5.73 35.37 -9.97
CA GLY A 48 -4.95 35.92 -8.86
C GLY A 48 -3.46 35.57 -8.88
N ALA A 49 -3.01 34.71 -9.79
CA ALA A 49 -1.59 34.45 -10.00
C ALA A 49 -0.99 35.44 -11.02
N PRO A 50 0.33 35.75 -10.94
CA PRO A 50 1.03 36.46 -12.00
C PRO A 50 0.96 35.72 -13.33
N ALA A 51 1.18 36.44 -14.43
CA ALA A 51 1.34 35.81 -15.75
C ALA A 51 2.47 34.78 -15.70
N GLU A 52 2.30 33.67 -16.42
CA GLU A 52 3.28 32.56 -16.51
C GLU A 52 3.52 31.78 -15.20
N ALA A 53 2.72 32.01 -14.16
CA ALA A 53 2.76 31.22 -12.94
C ALA A 53 2.24 29.79 -13.16
N ALA A 54 2.98 28.79 -12.67
CA ALA A 54 2.62 27.38 -12.67
C ALA A 54 2.15 26.92 -11.28
N TRP A 55 1.21 27.65 -10.67
CA TRP A 55 0.61 27.34 -9.37
C TRP A 55 -0.49 26.27 -9.49
N VAL A 56 -0.10 25.12 -10.02
CA VAL A 56 -1.01 24.09 -10.57
C VAL A 56 -1.26 22.90 -9.65
N TRP A 57 -0.58 22.84 -8.50
CA TRP A 57 -0.64 21.70 -7.57
C TRP A 57 -1.69 21.87 -6.47
N GLY A 58 -2.33 23.05 -6.39
CA GLY A 58 -3.38 23.39 -5.44
C GLY A 58 -3.01 24.54 -4.49
N ASP A 59 -4.01 25.17 -3.88
CA ASP A 59 -3.84 26.39 -3.06
C ASP A 59 -3.06 26.17 -1.76
N ASP A 60 -3.01 24.92 -1.29
CA ASP A 60 -2.28 24.48 -0.09
C ASP A 60 -0.91 23.86 -0.42
N ASP A 61 -0.47 23.90 -1.68
CA ASP A 61 0.84 23.37 -2.07
C ASP A 61 1.99 24.23 -1.56
N ASN A 62 2.98 23.55 -0.97
CA ASN A 62 4.18 24.15 -0.38
C ASN A 62 5.48 23.53 -0.91
N ILE A 63 5.40 22.54 -1.80
CA ILE A 63 6.56 21.79 -2.31
C ILE A 63 6.78 21.95 -3.82
N GLY A 64 5.83 22.54 -4.55
CA GLY A 64 6.00 22.95 -5.94
C GLY A 64 6.38 21.79 -6.86
N ARG A 65 7.42 21.94 -7.67
CA ARG A 65 7.91 20.92 -8.59
C ARG A 65 8.48 19.68 -7.90
N LEU A 66 8.69 19.68 -6.58
CA LEU A 66 9.00 18.44 -5.84
C LEU A 66 7.84 17.43 -5.90
N ASN A 67 6.59 17.88 -6.16
CA ASN A 67 5.47 16.99 -6.47
C ASN A 67 5.78 16.02 -7.63
N LEU A 68 6.68 16.40 -8.56
CA LEU A 68 7.09 15.55 -9.67
C LEU A 68 7.98 14.38 -9.23
N LEU A 69 8.56 14.39 -8.02
CA LEU A 69 9.32 13.29 -7.44
C LEU A 69 8.38 12.21 -6.88
N THR A 70 7.53 11.66 -7.74
CA THR A 70 6.56 10.63 -7.36
C THR A 70 7.27 9.33 -6.96
N PRO A 71 6.67 8.48 -6.11
CA PRO A 71 7.29 7.22 -5.70
C PRO A 71 7.74 6.33 -6.87
N SER A 72 7.01 6.34 -7.98
CA SER A 72 7.36 5.59 -9.19
C SER A 72 8.60 6.14 -9.90
N ARG A 73 8.74 7.48 -9.99
CA ARG A 73 9.92 8.12 -10.59
C ARG A 73 11.16 8.00 -9.69
N VAL A 74 11.00 8.15 -8.38
CA VAL A 74 12.11 7.95 -7.41
C VAL A 74 12.60 6.50 -7.44
N ALA A 75 11.69 5.53 -7.45
CA ALA A 75 12.06 4.11 -7.57
C ALA A 75 12.74 3.81 -8.93
N ALA A 76 12.30 4.45 -10.02
CA ALA A 76 12.95 4.30 -11.31
C ALA A 76 14.37 4.91 -11.32
N ALA A 77 14.59 6.03 -10.64
CA ALA A 77 15.89 6.67 -10.51
C ALA A 77 16.92 5.81 -9.76
N ALA A 78 16.49 4.91 -8.87
CA ALA A 78 17.38 3.97 -8.18
C ALA A 78 18.20 3.10 -9.16
N LYS A 79 17.71 2.91 -10.41
CA LYS A 79 18.45 2.22 -11.48
C LYS A 79 19.72 2.95 -11.92
N GLU A 80 19.91 4.22 -11.54
CA GLU A 80 21.15 4.94 -11.82
C GLU A 80 22.31 4.54 -10.87
N ILE A 81 21.99 3.89 -9.75
CA ILE A 81 22.97 3.36 -8.79
C ILE A 81 23.60 2.09 -9.39
N ARG A 82 24.85 2.20 -9.83
CA ARG A 82 25.59 1.09 -10.48
C ARG A 82 26.86 0.68 -9.75
N SER A 83 27.66 1.64 -9.30
CA SER A 83 28.98 1.40 -8.69
C SER A 83 28.97 1.43 -7.16
N GLY A 84 27.90 1.93 -6.53
CA GLY A 84 27.86 2.20 -5.08
C GLY A 84 28.76 3.38 -4.64
N GLU A 85 29.42 4.06 -5.57
CA GLU A 85 30.25 5.22 -5.29
C GLU A 85 29.40 6.41 -4.85
N ILE A 86 29.84 7.09 -3.79
CA ILE A 86 29.14 8.24 -3.21
C ILE A 86 29.99 9.49 -3.40
N VAL A 87 29.40 10.50 -4.02
CA VAL A 87 30.01 11.81 -4.25
C VAL A 87 29.27 12.87 -3.42
N PRO A 88 29.93 13.49 -2.42
CA PRO A 88 29.38 14.66 -1.75
C PRO A 88 29.47 15.88 -2.65
N VAL A 89 28.43 16.71 -2.61
CA VAL A 89 28.32 17.96 -3.41
C VAL A 89 28.16 19.21 -2.53
N ASN A 90 28.43 19.09 -1.24
CA ASN A 90 28.40 20.21 -0.31
C ASN A 90 29.81 20.76 -0.07
N LEU A 91 29.93 22.08 -0.05
CA LEU A 91 31.13 22.77 0.38
C LEU A 91 31.33 22.62 1.90
N PRO A 92 32.58 22.73 2.38
CA PRO A 92 32.87 22.94 3.79
C PRO A 92 32.13 24.15 4.36
N LEU A 93 31.82 24.14 5.65
CA LEU A 93 30.90 25.13 6.20
C LEU A 93 31.43 26.58 6.17
N ASN A 94 32.75 26.71 6.20
CA ASN A 94 33.54 27.94 6.15
C ASN A 94 33.91 28.36 4.72
N VAL A 95 33.33 27.74 3.69
CA VAL A 95 33.57 28.07 2.28
C VAL A 95 32.27 28.55 1.63
N PRO A 96 32.27 29.70 0.94
CA PRO A 96 33.38 30.66 0.81
C PRO A 96 33.80 31.33 2.13
N GLY A 97 35.10 31.62 2.27
CA GLY A 97 35.63 32.36 3.42
C GLY A 97 35.06 33.77 3.55
N THR A 98 34.84 34.46 2.42
CA THR A 98 34.10 35.72 2.34
C THR A 98 32.87 35.51 1.45
N PRO A 99 31.66 35.39 2.03
CA PRO A 99 30.43 35.26 1.27
C PRO A 99 30.11 36.50 0.42
N ALA A 100 29.49 36.29 -0.75
CA ALA A 100 29.03 37.36 -1.63
C ALA A 100 27.74 38.02 -1.11
N PHE A 101 27.29 39.09 -1.77
CA PHE A 101 26.02 39.79 -1.47
C PHE A 101 25.89 40.33 -0.04
N GLY A 102 27.02 40.62 0.62
CA GLY A 102 27.04 41.15 1.99
C GLY A 102 26.56 40.16 3.05
N ARG A 103 26.60 38.86 2.77
CA ARG A 103 26.17 37.80 3.69
C ARG A 103 27.20 37.58 4.81
N GLU A 104 26.71 37.13 5.97
CA GLU A 104 27.54 36.90 7.15
C GLU A 104 28.48 35.71 6.97
N VAL A 105 29.72 35.87 7.47
CA VAL A 105 30.74 34.81 7.50
C VAL A 105 30.36 33.74 8.52
N PHE A 106 30.62 32.47 8.19
CA PHE A 106 30.42 31.33 9.11
C PHE A 106 31.32 31.44 10.34
N GLN A 107 30.75 31.26 11.53
CA GLN A 107 31.51 31.18 12.79
C GLN A 107 31.26 29.84 13.47
N HIS A 108 32.33 29.25 14.00
CA HIS A 108 32.33 27.97 14.71
C HIS A 108 33.06 28.14 16.04
N GLU A 109 32.38 27.76 17.12
CA GLU A 109 32.93 27.70 18.47
C GLU A 109 32.78 26.28 19.01
N ILE A 110 33.85 25.76 19.63
CA ILE A 110 33.81 24.48 20.35
C ILE A 110 33.56 24.80 21.83
N LYS A 111 32.39 24.40 22.34
CA LYS A 111 31.99 24.59 23.73
C LYS A 111 32.43 23.39 24.56
N THR A 112 33.31 23.61 25.52
CA THR A 112 33.66 22.57 26.51
C THR A 112 32.52 22.36 27.50
N LEU A 113 31.95 21.16 27.56
CA LEU A 113 31.01 20.76 28.60
C LEU A 113 31.77 20.22 29.82
N VAL A 114 32.73 19.33 29.56
CA VAL A 114 33.61 18.72 30.55
C VAL A 114 35.00 18.60 29.95
N GLU A 115 35.98 19.27 30.54
CA GLU A 115 37.35 19.30 30.03
C GLU A 115 37.95 17.89 29.91
N GLY A 116 38.49 17.57 28.73
CA GLY A 116 39.06 16.26 28.41
C GLY A 116 38.05 15.13 28.21
N ILE A 117 36.74 15.39 28.34
CA ILE A 117 35.70 14.35 28.31
C ILE A 117 34.61 14.66 27.27
N ALA A 118 34.07 15.89 27.25
CA ALA A 118 32.91 16.25 26.45
C ALA A 118 32.97 17.68 25.91
N TYR A 119 32.71 17.83 24.61
CA TYR A 119 32.70 19.09 23.87
C TYR A 119 31.51 19.11 22.92
N ASP A 120 30.87 20.27 22.79
CA ASP A 120 29.79 20.56 21.84
C ASP A 120 30.26 21.57 20.78
N ASP A 121 29.54 21.69 19.67
CA ASP A 121 29.75 22.70 18.64
C ASP A 121 28.64 23.76 18.64
N ILE A 122 29.00 25.04 18.53
CA ILE A 122 28.08 26.15 18.25
C ILE A 122 28.40 26.69 16.86
N TYR A 123 27.37 26.77 16.01
CA TYR A 123 27.47 27.37 14.68
C TYR A 123 26.62 28.63 14.60
N HIS A 124 27.24 29.75 14.23
CA HIS A 124 26.54 30.95 13.77
C HIS A 124 26.69 31.03 12.26
N LEU A 125 25.59 30.86 11.52
CA LEU A 125 25.63 30.89 10.06
C LEU A 125 24.40 31.53 9.44
N ASN A 126 24.61 32.26 8.35
CA ASN A 126 23.57 32.56 7.38
C ASN A 126 23.47 31.37 6.42
N THR A 127 22.25 30.85 6.24
CA THR A 127 21.99 29.68 5.39
C THR A 127 22.33 29.89 3.92
N GLN A 128 22.53 31.15 3.50
CA GLN A 128 22.84 31.55 2.13
C GLN A 128 24.33 31.88 1.88
N SER A 129 25.19 31.57 2.85
CA SER A 129 26.63 31.86 2.77
C SER A 129 27.47 30.70 2.19
N GLY A 130 26.87 29.67 1.58
CA GLY A 130 27.60 28.48 1.08
C GLY A 130 26.70 27.51 0.32
N THR A 131 26.94 26.19 0.31
CA THR A 131 26.01 25.29 -0.43
C THR A 131 24.60 25.32 0.14
N GLN A 132 23.61 25.71 -0.66
CA GLN A 132 22.24 26.00 -0.19
C GLN A 132 21.14 25.56 -1.16
N TRP A 133 19.95 25.41 -0.60
CA TRP A 133 18.68 25.43 -1.33
C TRP A 133 17.94 26.71 -1.02
N ASP A 134 17.58 27.44 -2.07
CA ASP A 134 16.71 28.59 -1.97
C ASP A 134 15.26 28.17 -1.90
N GLY A 135 14.62 28.53 -0.79
CA GLY A 135 13.22 28.28 -0.56
C GLY A 135 12.33 29.26 -1.32
N PHE A 136 11.05 28.95 -1.43
CA PHE A 136 10.08 29.80 -2.13
C PHE A 136 9.84 31.16 -1.46
N ARG A 137 10.39 31.39 -0.26
CA ARG A 137 10.39 32.68 0.45
C ARG A 137 11.63 33.54 0.13
N HIS A 138 12.58 33.03 -0.67
CA HIS A 138 13.86 33.71 -0.88
C HIS A 138 13.75 34.92 -1.81
N PHE A 139 13.10 34.74 -2.96
CA PHE A 139 13.00 35.74 -4.01
C PHE A 139 11.56 35.80 -4.54
N ALA A 140 10.95 36.98 -4.44
CA ALA A 140 9.57 37.20 -4.91
C ALA A 140 9.56 37.56 -6.40
N HIS A 141 8.43 37.34 -7.05
CA HIS A 141 8.20 37.90 -8.38
C HIS A 141 8.05 39.42 -8.27
N VAL A 142 9.06 40.15 -8.79
CA VAL A 142 9.31 41.57 -8.52
C VAL A 142 8.12 42.44 -8.91
N PRO A 143 7.52 42.31 -10.12
CA PRO A 143 6.39 43.15 -10.52
C PRO A 143 5.14 42.97 -9.63
N SER A 144 4.91 41.76 -9.11
CA SER A 144 3.72 41.45 -8.31
C SER A 144 3.91 41.60 -6.80
N GLY A 145 5.14 41.53 -6.31
CA GLY A 145 5.42 41.41 -4.88
C GLY A 145 4.80 40.15 -4.25
N SER A 146 4.81 39.02 -4.98
CA SER A 146 4.28 37.73 -4.50
C SER A 146 5.34 36.64 -4.57
N PHE A 147 5.35 35.78 -3.57
CA PHE A 147 6.08 34.51 -3.56
C PHE A 147 5.19 33.39 -4.14
N TYR A 148 5.74 32.18 -4.17
CA TYR A 148 5.03 31.01 -4.66
C TYR A 148 3.65 30.85 -4.02
N ASN A 149 2.67 30.47 -4.84
CA ASN A 149 1.29 30.21 -4.44
C ASN A 149 0.62 31.39 -3.71
N GLY A 150 1.02 32.63 -4.00
CA GLY A 150 0.38 33.84 -3.49
C GLY A 150 0.79 34.26 -2.07
N ALA A 151 1.88 33.71 -1.53
CA ALA A 151 2.43 34.21 -0.26
C ALA A 151 2.93 35.66 -0.42
N SER A 152 2.64 36.53 0.56
CA SER A 152 2.86 37.97 0.43
C SER A 152 4.32 38.36 0.62
N ALA A 153 4.90 39.06 -0.37
CA ALA A 153 6.22 39.68 -0.22
C ALA A 153 6.22 40.91 0.69
N LYS A 154 5.03 41.43 1.06
CA LYS A 154 4.89 42.50 2.06
C LYS A 154 5.14 42.02 3.49
N GLY A 155 5.47 40.74 3.66
CA GLY A 155 6.02 40.19 4.89
C GLY A 155 5.00 39.62 5.87
N SER A 156 3.70 39.87 5.72
CA SER A 156 2.69 39.38 6.68
C SER A 156 2.67 37.86 6.88
N ASP A 157 3.06 37.08 5.87
CA ASP A 157 3.17 35.62 5.94
C ASP A 157 4.52 35.13 6.50
N ILE A 158 5.53 36.01 6.56
CA ILE A 158 6.92 35.67 6.89
C ILE A 158 7.33 36.24 8.25
N THR A 159 6.96 37.48 8.54
CA THR A 159 7.30 38.24 9.73
C THR A 159 6.06 38.88 10.37
N GLY A 160 6.16 39.22 11.64
CA GLY A 160 5.05 39.85 12.37
C GLY A 160 4.00 38.86 12.92
N PRO A 161 2.90 39.37 13.49
CA PRO A 161 1.93 38.57 14.25
C PRO A 161 1.10 37.61 13.41
N THR A 162 1.11 37.75 12.08
CA THR A 162 0.38 36.90 11.12
C THR A 162 1.29 35.90 10.40
N ALA A 163 2.57 35.82 10.77
CA ALA A 163 3.52 34.91 10.15
C ALA A 163 3.03 33.46 10.23
N ASN A 164 3.15 32.73 9.14
CA ASN A 164 2.68 31.35 9.02
C ASN A 164 3.76 30.44 8.42
N HIS A 165 3.38 29.22 8.07
CA HIS A 165 4.29 28.19 7.56
C HIS A 165 4.30 28.06 6.03
N LYS A 166 3.50 28.84 5.30
CA LYS A 166 3.37 28.75 3.84
C LYS A 166 4.70 28.97 3.13
N CYS A 167 5.09 28.13 2.18
CA CYS A 167 6.36 28.21 1.45
C CYS A 167 7.62 28.00 2.32
N SER A 168 7.48 27.51 3.56
CA SER A 168 8.64 27.24 4.43
C SER A 168 9.29 25.89 4.11
N ILE A 169 10.61 25.85 4.20
CA ILE A 169 11.44 24.73 3.76
C ILE A 169 11.26 23.42 4.55
N HIS A 170 10.69 23.46 5.75
CA HIS A 170 10.39 22.23 6.52
C HIS A 170 9.45 21.28 5.76
N HIS A 171 8.53 21.80 4.93
CA HIS A 171 7.70 20.97 4.05
C HIS A 171 8.53 20.16 3.05
N TRP A 172 9.66 20.70 2.60
CA TRP A 172 10.59 19.99 1.72
C TRP A 172 11.40 18.96 2.49
N ALA A 173 11.72 19.23 3.76
CA ALA A 173 12.41 18.28 4.63
C ALA A 173 11.51 17.07 4.99
N GLU A 174 10.20 17.29 5.18
CA GLU A 174 9.20 16.24 5.41
C GLU A 174 8.98 15.36 4.16
N HIS A 175 9.03 15.97 2.97
CA HIS A 175 8.92 15.24 1.70
C HIS A 175 10.21 14.51 1.30
N GLY A 176 11.36 15.18 1.46
CA GLY A 176 12.67 14.76 0.97
C GLY A 176 12.90 15.09 -0.50
N ILE A 177 14.17 15.18 -0.91
CA ILE A 177 14.57 15.38 -2.30
C ILE A 177 15.38 14.14 -2.71
N ALA A 178 14.82 13.32 -3.59
CA ALA A 178 15.49 12.13 -4.12
C ALA A 178 14.99 11.82 -5.53
N GLY A 179 15.90 11.47 -6.44
CA GLY A 179 15.52 11.20 -7.82
C GLY A 179 16.72 11.14 -8.77
N ARG A 180 16.46 11.29 -10.06
CA ARG A 180 17.49 11.23 -11.10
C ARG A 180 18.06 12.63 -11.32
N GLY A 181 19.36 12.78 -11.13
CA GLY A 181 20.12 13.98 -11.46
C GLY A 181 20.80 13.86 -12.82
N ILE A 182 20.98 15.01 -13.49
CA ILE A 182 21.79 15.18 -14.70
C ILE A 182 22.81 16.30 -14.47
N LEU A 183 24.07 16.06 -14.83
CA LEU A 183 25.13 17.09 -14.83
C LEU A 183 25.46 17.53 -16.25
N LEU A 184 25.40 18.84 -16.49
CA LEU A 184 26.01 19.52 -17.64
C LEU A 184 27.31 20.20 -17.17
N ASP A 185 28.45 19.59 -17.50
CA ASP A 185 29.79 20.10 -17.21
C ASP A 185 30.23 21.08 -18.30
N TYR A 186 29.61 22.26 -18.29
CA TYR A 186 29.92 23.32 -19.24
C TYR A 186 31.37 23.79 -19.11
N ARG A 187 31.92 23.89 -17.89
CA ARG A 187 33.32 24.25 -17.68
C ARG A 187 34.29 23.23 -18.30
N GLY A 188 34.05 21.94 -18.14
CA GLY A 188 34.84 20.89 -18.80
C GLY A 188 34.74 20.94 -20.34
N TYR A 189 33.54 21.19 -20.85
CA TYR A 189 33.31 21.41 -22.29
C TYR A 189 34.06 22.63 -22.81
N ALA A 190 34.02 23.76 -22.11
CA ALA A 190 34.70 25.00 -22.48
C ALA A 190 36.22 24.80 -22.58
N HIS A 191 36.83 24.14 -21.58
CA HIS A 191 38.25 23.76 -21.63
C HIS A 191 38.59 22.91 -22.86
N LYS A 192 37.75 21.91 -23.16
CA LYS A 192 37.94 21.03 -24.33
C LYS A 192 37.84 21.77 -25.67
N LYS A 193 36.99 22.80 -25.75
CA LYS A 193 36.76 23.58 -26.97
C LYS A 193 37.62 24.85 -27.07
N GLY A 194 38.42 25.16 -26.04
CA GLY A 194 39.22 26.38 -25.99
C GLY A 194 38.40 27.65 -25.79
N ILE A 195 37.19 27.53 -25.20
CA ILE A 195 36.36 28.68 -24.84
C ILE A 195 36.89 29.24 -23.51
N ASN A 196 37.35 30.49 -23.53
CA ASN A 196 37.90 31.14 -22.34
C ASN A 196 36.90 32.15 -21.77
N TYR A 197 36.51 31.95 -20.52
CA TYR A 197 35.71 32.89 -19.73
C TYR A 197 36.14 32.82 -18.26
N ASP A 198 35.94 33.91 -17.52
CA ASP A 198 36.17 33.98 -16.08
C ASP A 198 34.85 33.70 -15.33
N PRO A 199 34.78 32.65 -14.49
CA PRO A 199 33.61 32.40 -13.64
C PRO A 199 33.28 33.51 -12.64
N PHE A 200 34.24 34.40 -12.34
CA PHE A 200 34.07 35.60 -11.50
C PHE A 200 33.81 36.88 -12.31
N ASP A 201 33.45 36.74 -13.57
CA ASP A 201 32.99 37.84 -14.42
C ASP A 201 31.68 37.47 -15.10
N TYR A 202 31.02 38.45 -15.75
CA TYR A 202 29.75 38.21 -16.40
C TYR A 202 29.95 37.35 -17.66
N TYR A 203 29.37 36.16 -17.66
CA TYR A 203 29.33 35.28 -18.82
C TYR A 203 27.97 34.56 -18.91
N PRO A 204 27.13 34.89 -19.90
CA PRO A 204 25.82 34.28 -20.07
C PRO A 204 25.92 32.98 -20.87
N ILE A 205 25.89 31.84 -20.18
CA ILE A 205 25.90 30.52 -20.80
C ILE A 205 24.55 30.32 -21.50
N SER A 206 24.55 30.34 -22.83
CA SER A 206 23.34 30.22 -23.65
C SER A 206 22.80 28.79 -23.72
N TRP A 207 21.53 28.64 -24.10
CA TRP A 207 20.93 27.34 -24.37
C TRP A 207 21.68 26.60 -25.48
N GLU A 208 22.15 27.31 -26.52
CA GLU A 208 22.85 26.67 -27.63
C GLU A 208 24.18 26.08 -27.15
N GLU A 209 24.91 26.79 -26.30
CA GLU A 209 26.11 26.28 -25.67
C GLU A 209 25.85 25.07 -24.76
N LEU A 210 24.79 25.11 -23.94
CA LEU A 210 24.38 23.95 -23.13
C LEU A 210 23.96 22.76 -24.01
N TYR A 211 23.32 23.01 -25.14
CA TYR A 211 22.94 21.97 -26.10
C TYR A 211 24.18 21.33 -26.76
N GLN A 212 25.18 22.12 -27.13
CA GLN A 212 26.45 21.59 -27.64
C GLN A 212 27.25 20.87 -26.55
N CYS A 213 27.23 21.37 -25.31
CA CYS A 213 27.80 20.68 -24.15
C CYS A 213 27.13 19.32 -23.93
N GLY A 214 25.81 19.26 -23.90
CA GLY A 214 25.05 18.01 -23.82
C GLY A 214 25.43 17.04 -24.94
N LYS A 215 25.49 17.51 -26.19
CA LYS A 215 25.94 16.70 -27.32
C LYS A 215 27.35 16.15 -27.16
N ASP A 216 28.31 16.96 -26.69
CA ASP A 216 29.68 16.52 -26.44
C ASP A 216 29.73 15.45 -25.32
N GLN A 217 28.82 15.54 -24.35
CA GLN A 217 28.60 14.56 -23.29
C GLN A 217 27.80 13.32 -23.74
N GLY A 218 27.25 13.31 -24.96
CA GLY A 218 26.37 12.24 -25.46
C GLY A 218 24.96 12.26 -24.86
N VAL A 219 24.47 13.43 -24.46
CA VAL A 219 23.14 13.64 -23.87
C VAL A 219 22.34 14.64 -24.70
N ASP A 220 21.12 14.27 -25.09
CA ASP A 220 20.17 15.21 -25.68
C ASP A 220 19.37 15.90 -24.58
N ILE A 221 19.70 17.18 -24.31
CA ILE A 221 19.09 17.95 -23.22
C ILE A 221 17.62 18.33 -23.48
N ARG A 222 17.04 17.99 -24.63
CA ARG A 222 15.61 18.24 -24.89
C ARG A 222 14.72 17.34 -24.02
N PRO A 223 13.47 17.74 -23.76
CA PRO A 223 12.53 16.89 -23.03
C PRO A 223 12.24 15.58 -23.78
N ALA A 224 12.02 14.50 -23.04
CA ALA A 224 11.71 13.18 -23.61
C ALA A 224 10.46 13.18 -24.50
N ALA A 225 9.50 14.07 -24.24
CA ALA A 225 8.33 14.28 -25.09
C ALA A 225 8.69 14.78 -26.51
N GLN A 226 9.87 15.37 -26.69
CA GLN A 226 10.41 15.86 -27.96
C GLN A 226 11.54 14.96 -28.49
N GLY A 227 11.71 13.76 -27.91
CA GLY A 227 12.74 12.78 -28.30
C GLY A 227 14.12 12.99 -27.68
N GLY A 228 14.27 13.88 -26.69
CA GLY A 228 15.51 14.00 -25.92
C GLY A 228 15.57 13.06 -24.71
N ASP A 229 16.57 13.23 -23.86
CA ASP A 229 16.88 12.31 -22.75
C ASP A 229 16.34 12.76 -21.39
N ILE A 230 15.89 14.02 -21.28
CA ILE A 230 15.41 14.60 -20.03
C ILE A 230 14.01 14.07 -19.71
N LYS A 231 13.88 13.47 -18.53
CA LYS A 231 12.61 12.93 -18.04
C LYS A 231 11.97 13.89 -17.05
N LEU A 232 10.64 13.81 -16.95
CA LEU A 232 9.86 14.56 -15.98
C LEU A 232 10.37 14.29 -14.55
N GLY A 233 10.63 15.36 -13.81
CA GLY A 233 11.14 15.29 -12.44
C GLY A 233 12.64 15.02 -12.32
N ASP A 234 13.40 15.09 -13.41
CA ASP A 234 14.87 15.11 -13.33
C ASP A 234 15.35 16.37 -12.59
N MET A 235 16.53 16.28 -11.97
CA MET A 235 17.18 17.40 -11.28
C MET A 235 18.40 17.85 -12.08
N LEU A 236 18.43 19.10 -12.51
CA LEU A 236 19.48 19.65 -13.35
C LEU A 236 20.62 20.22 -12.51
N PHE A 237 21.85 19.87 -12.86
CA PHE A 237 23.07 20.44 -12.30
C PHE A 237 23.91 21.02 -13.42
N ILE A 238 24.36 22.26 -13.29
CA ILE A 238 25.23 22.93 -14.26
C ILE A 238 26.52 23.34 -13.55
N ARG A 239 27.67 22.92 -14.09
CA ARG A 239 28.98 23.34 -13.61
C ARG A 239 29.52 24.46 -14.50
N SER A 240 29.50 25.69 -13.99
CA SER A 240 30.08 26.89 -14.62
C SER A 240 31.54 27.13 -14.21
N GLY A 241 32.07 26.36 -13.26
CA GLY A 241 33.50 26.37 -12.91
C GLY A 241 33.88 27.39 -11.84
N TRP A 242 32.91 27.91 -11.09
CA TRP A 242 33.18 28.86 -10.02
C TRP A 242 34.09 28.24 -8.94
N LYS A 243 33.84 26.99 -8.55
CA LYS A 243 34.63 26.30 -7.53
C LYS A 243 36.07 26.03 -7.97
N GLU A 244 36.26 25.58 -9.21
CA GLU A 244 37.59 25.45 -9.84
C GLU A 244 38.37 26.76 -9.78
N ALA A 245 37.75 27.87 -10.17
CA ALA A 245 38.38 29.19 -10.15
C ALA A 245 38.60 29.71 -8.72
N TYR A 246 37.68 29.41 -7.79
CA TYR A 246 37.80 29.75 -6.37
C TYR A 246 39.07 29.11 -5.81
N ASP A 247 39.29 27.82 -6.04
CA ASP A 247 40.44 27.08 -5.53
C ASP A 247 41.78 27.59 -6.07
N SER A 248 41.80 28.13 -7.30
CA SER A 248 43.02 28.69 -7.90
C SER A 248 43.39 30.09 -7.42
N LYS A 249 42.45 30.85 -6.83
CA LYS A 249 42.65 32.23 -6.38
C LYS A 249 43.16 32.30 -4.94
N SER A 250 43.92 33.35 -4.63
CA SER A 250 44.31 33.70 -3.25
C SER A 250 43.12 34.22 -2.42
N ASP A 251 43.25 34.21 -1.09
CA ASP A 251 42.21 34.71 -0.18
C ASP A 251 41.90 36.20 -0.37
N GLU A 252 42.91 37.01 -0.72
CA GLU A 252 42.73 38.43 -1.06
C GLU A 252 41.90 38.61 -2.33
N GLU A 253 42.18 37.83 -3.38
CA GLU A 253 41.43 37.89 -4.64
C GLU A 253 40.00 37.38 -4.48
N ARG A 254 39.80 36.31 -3.71
CA ARG A 254 38.46 35.78 -3.36
C ARG A 254 37.64 36.84 -2.63
N THR A 255 38.25 37.48 -1.63
CA THR A 255 37.61 38.54 -0.84
C THR A 255 37.26 39.72 -1.73
N ARG A 256 38.22 40.21 -2.54
CA ARG A 256 37.99 41.32 -3.48
C ARG A 256 36.85 41.04 -4.44
N ALA A 257 36.74 39.81 -4.96
CA ALA A 257 35.68 39.43 -5.87
C ALA A 257 34.30 39.33 -5.18
N ALA A 258 34.25 38.88 -3.91
CA ALA A 258 33.03 38.78 -3.13
C ALA A 258 32.54 40.12 -2.55
N THR A 259 33.42 41.12 -2.43
CA THR A 259 33.11 42.45 -1.88
C THR A 259 33.03 43.55 -2.93
N ARG A 260 32.91 43.20 -4.22
CA ARG A 260 32.70 44.19 -5.30
C ARG A 260 31.45 45.05 -5.02
N HIS A 261 31.55 46.35 -5.26
CA HIS A 261 30.52 47.34 -4.96
C HIS A 261 29.99 48.02 -6.23
N GLY A 262 28.67 48.01 -6.41
CA GLY A 262 27.99 48.64 -7.55
C GLY A 262 26.98 47.70 -8.19
N SER A 263 26.35 48.13 -9.27
CA SER A 263 25.34 47.35 -9.99
C SER A 263 25.95 46.17 -10.78
N GLY A 264 27.25 46.25 -11.11
CA GLY A 264 27.95 45.28 -11.96
C GLY A 264 27.68 45.47 -13.45
N LYS A 265 26.89 46.48 -13.83
CA LYS A 265 26.57 46.87 -15.21
C LYS A 265 27.42 48.07 -15.65
N ASP A 266 27.48 48.29 -16.96
CA ASP A 266 28.03 49.52 -17.57
C ASP A 266 29.43 49.94 -17.10
N GLY A 267 30.26 48.95 -16.75
CA GLY A 267 31.64 49.17 -16.27
C GLY A 267 31.78 49.42 -14.76
N GLU A 268 30.69 49.37 -13.99
CA GLU A 268 30.73 49.45 -12.52
C GLU A 268 31.35 48.19 -11.90
N ASP A 269 32.11 48.36 -10.81
CA ASP A 269 32.78 47.28 -10.10
C ASP A 269 31.84 46.52 -9.15
N GLY A 270 30.71 46.04 -9.66
CA GLY A 270 29.76 45.21 -8.91
C GLY A 270 30.05 43.71 -8.99
N LEU A 271 29.26 42.94 -8.24
CA LEU A 271 29.32 41.48 -8.26
C LEU A 271 29.00 40.97 -9.67
N ARG A 272 29.83 40.07 -10.19
CA ARG A 272 29.68 39.47 -11.51
C ARG A 272 30.02 37.98 -11.44
N TYR A 273 29.17 37.15 -12.03
CA TYR A 273 29.34 35.70 -12.05
C TYR A 273 28.86 35.10 -13.37
N ALA A 274 29.58 34.07 -13.82
CA ALA A 274 29.14 33.25 -14.95
C ALA A 274 28.00 32.32 -14.51
N GLY A 275 26.99 32.21 -15.35
CA GLY A 275 25.81 31.39 -15.05
C GLY A 275 24.92 31.22 -16.27
N VAL A 276 23.74 30.65 -16.06
CA VAL A 276 22.78 30.41 -17.15
C VAL A 276 22.21 31.74 -17.65
N SER A 277 22.14 31.94 -18.97
CA SER A 277 21.54 33.14 -19.55
C SER A 277 20.03 33.22 -19.28
N GLN A 278 19.49 34.44 -19.21
CA GLN A 278 18.06 34.68 -19.01
C GLN A 278 17.23 34.68 -20.31
N GLU A 279 17.73 34.09 -21.41
CA GLU A 279 17.03 34.12 -22.69
C GLU A 279 15.71 33.32 -22.67
N GLN A 280 14.76 33.71 -23.52
CA GLN A 280 13.45 33.03 -23.59
C GLN A 280 13.56 31.53 -23.91
N LYS A 281 14.60 31.12 -24.64
CA LYS A 281 14.85 29.71 -24.97
C LYS A 281 15.25 28.88 -23.74
N ILE A 282 16.00 29.47 -22.80
CA ILE A 282 16.31 28.83 -21.51
C ILE A 282 15.03 28.70 -20.68
N LEU A 283 14.21 29.75 -20.60
CA LEU A 283 12.94 29.70 -19.86
C LEU A 283 12.00 28.62 -20.41
N ASP A 284 11.83 28.55 -21.74
CA ASP A 284 11.05 27.51 -22.41
C ASP A 284 11.63 26.12 -22.08
N TRP A 285 12.95 25.96 -22.17
CA TRP A 285 13.62 24.68 -21.90
C TRP A 285 13.49 24.20 -20.45
N LEU A 286 13.79 25.08 -19.47
CA LEU A 286 13.68 24.76 -18.04
C LEU A 286 12.24 24.44 -17.65
N HIS A 287 11.28 25.16 -18.22
CA HIS A 287 9.88 24.89 -17.94
C HIS A 287 9.42 23.57 -18.58
N ASP A 288 9.62 23.40 -19.89
CA ASP A 288 9.08 22.29 -20.68
C ASP A 288 9.76 20.95 -20.39
N CYS A 289 10.96 20.96 -19.81
CA CYS A 289 11.58 19.75 -19.25
C CYS A 289 10.94 19.30 -17.94
N TYR A 290 10.24 20.18 -17.23
CA TYR A 290 9.66 19.89 -15.92
C TYR A 290 10.68 19.32 -14.93
N PHE A 291 11.82 20.00 -14.79
CA PHE A 291 12.81 19.67 -13.77
C PHE A 291 12.19 19.80 -12.38
N ALA A 292 12.48 18.83 -11.50
CA ALA A 292 12.05 18.89 -10.10
C ALA A 292 12.83 19.96 -9.33
N SER A 293 14.08 20.20 -9.69
CA SER A 293 14.95 21.26 -9.16
C SER A 293 16.06 21.58 -10.16
N VAL A 294 16.68 22.73 -10.01
CA VAL A 294 17.90 23.11 -10.74
C VAL A 294 18.98 23.57 -9.78
N ALA A 295 20.25 23.36 -10.11
CA ALA A 295 21.36 23.74 -9.25
C ALA A 295 22.64 24.08 -10.02
N GLY A 296 23.45 24.97 -9.44
CA GLY A 296 24.74 25.40 -9.98
C GLY A 296 25.85 25.45 -8.92
N ASP A 297 27.09 25.61 -9.36
CA ASP A 297 28.28 25.74 -8.51
C ASP A 297 28.67 27.19 -8.20
N ALA A 298 28.04 28.18 -8.83
CA ALA A 298 28.28 29.60 -8.59
C ALA A 298 27.40 30.18 -7.46
N PRO A 299 27.75 31.38 -6.92
CA PRO A 299 26.94 32.12 -5.95
C PRO A 299 25.59 32.63 -6.48
N ALA A 300 25.41 32.61 -7.79
CA ALA A 300 24.14 32.85 -8.47
C ALA A 300 23.98 31.76 -9.55
N PHE A 301 22.81 31.12 -9.66
CA PHE A 301 22.58 30.14 -10.72
C PHE A 301 22.57 30.77 -12.13
N GLU A 302 21.98 31.96 -12.25
CA GLU A 302 21.94 32.75 -13.47
C GLU A 302 23.22 33.58 -13.65
N ALA A 303 23.47 34.00 -14.89
CA ALA A 303 24.50 35.00 -15.15
C ALA A 303 24.15 36.29 -14.40
N TRP A 304 25.12 36.80 -13.63
CA TRP A 304 24.90 37.94 -12.74
C TRP A 304 25.83 39.10 -13.08
N PRO A 305 25.33 40.36 -13.10
CA PRO A 305 23.93 40.77 -12.89
C PRO A 305 23.03 40.41 -14.09
N THR A 306 21.71 40.39 -13.89
CA THR A 306 20.77 40.22 -15.02
C THR A 306 20.85 41.41 -15.99
N HIS A 307 20.87 41.15 -17.29
CA HIS A 307 20.78 42.19 -18.33
C HIS A 307 19.34 42.35 -18.86
N GLU A 308 18.41 41.54 -18.37
CA GLU A 308 16.99 41.61 -18.70
C GLU A 308 16.22 42.45 -17.65
N ASP A 309 14.95 42.74 -17.93
CA ASP A 309 14.02 43.41 -16.99
C ASP A 309 13.54 42.49 -15.84
N TYR A 310 14.00 41.23 -15.84
CA TYR A 310 13.62 40.19 -14.89
C TYR A 310 14.83 39.38 -14.43
N HIS A 311 14.61 38.59 -13.37
CA HIS A 311 15.57 37.59 -12.89
C HIS A 311 15.07 36.19 -13.19
N LEU A 312 15.97 35.25 -13.49
CA LEU A 312 15.61 33.84 -13.60
C LEU A 312 15.11 33.29 -12.26
N HIS A 313 15.59 33.84 -11.14
CA HIS A 313 15.15 33.51 -9.78
C HIS A 313 13.64 33.66 -9.60
N GLU A 314 13.02 34.72 -10.12
CA GLU A 314 11.57 34.91 -9.95
C GLU A 314 10.74 33.88 -10.73
N TYR A 315 11.20 33.45 -11.91
CA TYR A 315 10.54 32.38 -12.66
C TYR A 315 10.67 31.04 -11.93
N ILE A 316 11.90 30.69 -11.54
CA ILE A 316 12.21 29.41 -10.90
C ILE A 316 11.47 29.28 -9.57
N LEU A 317 11.61 30.26 -8.67
CA LEU A 317 11.09 30.17 -7.30
C LEU A 317 9.62 30.60 -7.20
N ALA A 318 9.31 31.85 -7.58
CA ALA A 318 8.00 32.44 -7.32
C ALA A 318 6.93 31.98 -8.33
N LEU A 319 7.25 31.91 -9.62
CA LEU A 319 6.26 31.54 -10.64
C LEU A 319 6.07 30.02 -10.74
N TRP A 320 7.15 29.24 -10.76
CA TRP A 320 7.05 27.80 -11.02
C TRP A 320 7.14 26.90 -9.78
N GLY A 321 7.59 27.44 -8.64
CA GLY A 321 7.79 26.63 -7.43
C GLY A 321 8.83 25.54 -7.64
N MET A 322 9.95 25.87 -8.30
CA MET A 322 11.05 24.96 -8.56
C MET A 322 12.22 25.27 -7.60
N PRO A 323 12.63 24.36 -6.72
CA PRO A 323 13.80 24.56 -5.88
C PRO A 323 15.07 24.88 -6.68
N LEU A 324 15.84 25.84 -6.15
CA LEU A 324 17.07 26.35 -6.74
C LEU A 324 18.25 26.09 -5.80
N GLY A 325 19.29 25.42 -6.30
CA GLY A 325 20.50 25.10 -5.54
C GLY A 325 21.69 25.94 -6.00
N GLU A 326 22.47 26.45 -5.05
CA GLU A 326 23.62 27.31 -5.36
C GLU A 326 24.86 26.90 -4.58
N MET A 327 26.03 27.20 -5.16
CA MET A 327 27.35 26.85 -4.61
C MET A 327 27.49 25.35 -4.29
N LEU A 328 26.97 24.48 -5.15
CA LEU A 328 27.23 23.04 -5.04
C LEU A 328 28.66 22.72 -5.49
N ASP A 329 29.35 21.85 -4.75
CA ASP A 329 30.65 21.33 -5.15
C ASP A 329 30.48 20.23 -6.22
N LEU A 330 30.55 20.64 -7.48
CA LEU A 330 30.38 19.74 -8.63
C LEU A 330 31.71 19.18 -9.15
N GLU A 331 32.86 19.52 -8.55
CA GLU A 331 34.19 19.14 -9.08
C GLU A 331 34.41 17.63 -9.08
N LYS A 332 34.18 16.99 -7.93
CA LYS A 332 34.30 15.54 -7.81
C LYS A 332 33.25 14.83 -8.67
N LEU A 333 32.04 15.37 -8.75
CA LEU A 333 30.96 14.78 -9.55
C LEU A 333 31.30 14.82 -11.04
N ALA A 334 31.75 15.96 -11.56
CA ALA A 334 32.18 16.12 -12.95
C ALA A 334 33.34 15.19 -13.30
N LYS A 335 34.31 15.03 -12.40
CA LYS A 335 35.40 14.06 -12.55
C LYS A 335 34.87 12.62 -12.65
N THR A 336 34.04 12.18 -11.70
CA THR A 336 33.46 10.83 -11.70
C THR A 336 32.58 10.60 -12.94
N CYS A 337 31.76 11.57 -13.35
CA CYS A 337 30.93 11.48 -14.56
C CYS A 337 31.77 11.28 -15.84
N ARG A 338 32.89 12.00 -15.99
CA ARG A 338 33.82 11.83 -17.11
C ARG A 338 34.50 10.46 -17.09
N GLU A 339 35.04 10.05 -15.95
CA GLU A 339 35.72 8.75 -15.79
C GLU A 339 34.79 7.57 -16.10
N LYS A 340 33.51 7.68 -15.75
CA LYS A 340 32.49 6.65 -16.00
C LYS A 340 31.76 6.81 -17.33
N ASN A 341 32.02 7.89 -18.06
CA ASN A 341 31.25 8.33 -19.23
C ASN A 341 29.71 8.28 -18.99
N ARG A 342 29.27 8.80 -17.84
CA ARG A 342 27.87 8.80 -17.41
C ARG A 342 27.51 10.13 -16.75
N TRP A 343 26.50 10.80 -17.29
CA TRP A 343 26.06 12.13 -16.86
C TRP A 343 24.74 12.12 -16.10
N PHE A 344 24.11 10.95 -15.99
CA PHE A 344 22.93 10.70 -15.17
C PHE A 344 23.31 9.91 -13.92
N PHE A 345 22.77 10.31 -12.76
CA PHE A 345 23.05 9.71 -11.47
C PHE A 345 21.83 9.76 -10.55
N PHE A 346 21.87 9.01 -9.46
CA PHE A 346 20.89 9.16 -8.39
C PHE A 346 21.35 10.26 -7.44
N PHE A 347 20.50 11.24 -7.17
CA PHE A 347 20.77 12.33 -6.24
C PHE A 347 19.77 12.28 -5.09
N SER A 348 20.25 12.58 -3.88
CA SER A 348 19.42 12.75 -2.71
C SER A 348 19.93 13.87 -1.81
N SER A 349 19.01 14.67 -1.28
CA SER A 349 19.24 15.73 -0.32
C SER A 349 18.07 15.80 0.67
N ALA A 350 18.37 16.10 1.94
CA ALA A 350 17.39 16.48 2.94
C ALA A 350 17.68 17.91 3.38
N PRO A 351 16.81 18.88 3.02
CA PRO A 351 16.82 20.22 3.60
C PRO A 351 16.79 20.19 5.13
N ALA A 352 17.25 21.26 5.78
CA ALA A 352 17.15 21.37 7.23
C ALA A 352 15.67 21.40 7.66
N ASN A 353 15.29 20.52 8.60
CA ASN A 353 13.94 20.50 9.14
C ASN A 353 13.79 21.60 10.20
N CYS A 354 13.59 22.84 9.74
CA CYS A 354 13.41 24.00 10.59
C CYS A 354 12.16 24.80 10.17
N PRO A 355 11.10 24.84 11.00
CA PRO A 355 9.87 25.57 10.68
C PRO A 355 10.12 27.07 10.44
N VAL A 356 9.30 27.70 9.60
CA VAL A 356 9.30 29.16 9.28
C VAL A 356 10.51 29.65 8.45
N HIS A 357 11.50 28.80 8.16
CA HIS A 357 12.73 29.19 7.47
C HIS A 357 12.52 29.57 5.99
N VAL A 358 13.33 30.53 5.55
CA VAL A 358 13.34 31.11 4.20
C VAL A 358 14.15 30.27 3.22
N CYS A 359 15.30 29.74 3.65
CA CYS A 359 16.19 28.84 2.91
C CYS A 359 16.77 27.78 3.86
N SER A 360 17.47 26.79 3.32
CA SER A 360 18.16 25.78 4.13
C SER A 360 19.49 25.40 3.50
N ARG A 361 20.47 25.08 4.34
CA ARG A 361 21.72 24.50 3.87
C ARG A 361 21.48 23.11 3.29
N LEU A 362 22.14 22.77 2.20
CA LEU A 362 22.04 21.44 1.61
C LEU A 362 22.65 20.41 2.58
N ARG A 363 21.81 19.58 3.20
CA ARG A 363 22.25 18.37 3.91
C ARG A 363 22.09 17.21 2.94
N GLN A 364 23.21 16.57 2.58
CA GLN A 364 23.13 15.29 1.88
C GLN A 364 22.84 14.21 2.92
N VAL A 365 21.78 13.41 2.71
CA VAL A 365 21.59 12.21 3.51
C VAL A 365 22.56 11.17 2.95
N LYS A 366 23.51 10.71 3.78
CA LYS A 366 24.23 9.46 3.51
C LYS A 366 23.23 8.30 3.67
N GLY A 367 22.41 8.08 2.66
CA GLY A 367 21.56 6.91 2.59
C GLY A 367 22.41 5.71 2.20
N SER A 368 22.60 4.74 3.09
CA SER A 368 23.04 3.41 2.69
C SER A 368 21.95 2.84 1.79
N ALA A 369 22.21 2.78 0.48
CA ALA A 369 21.38 2.03 -0.44
C ALA A 369 21.47 0.55 -0.04
N THR A 370 20.38 -0.02 0.44
CA THR A 370 20.23 -1.46 0.66
C THR A 370 20.30 -2.14 -0.71
N GLN A 371 21.47 -2.62 -1.09
CA GLN A 371 21.69 -3.32 -2.35
C GLN A 371 21.51 -4.82 -2.11
N LEU A 372 20.50 -5.41 -2.76
CA LEU A 372 20.40 -6.84 -3.02
C LEU A 372 21.66 -7.28 -3.77
N ALA A 373 22.55 -7.99 -3.08
CA ALA A 373 23.79 -8.51 -3.64
C ALA A 373 23.51 -9.81 -4.42
N GLN A 374 23.88 -9.84 -5.70
CA GLN A 374 24.15 -11.09 -6.41
C GLN A 374 25.53 -11.63 -5.99
N PRO A 375 25.74 -12.96 -5.90
CA PRO A 375 26.97 -13.52 -5.37
C PRO A 375 28.05 -13.63 -6.44
N SER A 376 29.20 -12.99 -6.22
CA SER A 376 30.47 -13.33 -6.86
C SER A 376 31.22 -14.34 -5.98
N ARG A 377 31.67 -15.44 -6.59
CA ARG A 377 32.46 -16.50 -5.94
C ARG A 377 33.82 -15.98 -5.48
N PRO A 378 34.33 -16.45 -4.31
CA PRO A 378 35.75 -16.57 -4.11
C PRO A 378 36.19 -18.01 -3.82
N ASN A 379 37.15 -18.48 -4.60
CA ASN A 379 38.05 -19.58 -4.25
C ASN A 379 39.08 -19.04 -3.24
N ALA A 380 39.17 -19.62 -2.04
CA ALA A 380 40.41 -19.80 -1.29
C ALA A 380 40.15 -20.66 -0.04
N SER A 381 40.89 -21.75 0.08
CA SER A 381 40.90 -22.67 1.21
C SER A 381 41.57 -22.06 2.46
N PRO A 382 41.07 -22.32 3.69
CA PRO A 382 41.76 -21.94 4.91
C PRO A 382 42.57 -23.11 5.49
N SER A 383 43.79 -22.82 5.93
CA SER A 383 44.62 -23.70 6.75
C SER A 383 44.11 -23.73 8.20
N ARG A 384 44.03 -24.96 8.73
CA ARG A 384 43.64 -25.33 10.09
C ARG A 384 44.43 -24.60 11.18
N GLN A 385 43.74 -24.12 12.20
CA GLN A 385 44.16 -24.30 13.59
C GLN A 385 42.98 -24.78 14.45
N THR A 386 43.28 -25.76 15.28
CA THR A 386 42.42 -26.64 16.07
C THR A 386 42.27 -26.14 17.52
N ALA A 387 41.07 -26.27 18.12
CA ALA A 387 40.88 -26.80 19.49
C ALA A 387 39.38 -26.85 19.92
N THR A 388 38.80 -28.06 19.88
CA THR A 388 37.93 -28.72 20.87
C THR A 388 36.92 -27.92 21.74
N HIS A 389 35.61 -28.14 21.55
CA HIS A 389 34.66 -28.78 22.50
C HIS A 389 33.16 -28.56 22.12
N LEU A 390 32.37 -29.64 22.19
CA LEU A 390 30.89 -29.74 22.23
C LEU A 390 30.08 -29.43 20.94
N ASN A 391 29.38 -30.45 20.42
CA ASN A 391 28.49 -30.41 19.24
C ASN A 391 27.38 -29.36 19.36
N VAL A 392 27.65 -28.15 18.87
CA VAL A 392 26.67 -27.15 18.47
C VAL A 392 26.55 -27.27 16.94
N MET A 393 25.36 -27.52 16.40
CA MET A 393 25.17 -27.49 14.94
C MET A 393 25.61 -26.12 14.43
N LEU A 394 26.46 -26.13 13.41
CA LEU A 394 26.95 -24.89 12.83
C LEU A 394 25.78 -24.12 12.21
N PRO A 395 25.81 -22.78 12.19
CA PRO A 395 24.74 -21.97 11.60
C PRO A 395 24.34 -22.39 10.17
N GLU A 396 25.28 -22.91 9.40
CA GLU A 396 25.05 -23.42 8.03
C GLU A 396 24.22 -24.71 8.00
N GLU A 397 24.38 -25.61 8.98
CA GLU A 397 23.61 -26.86 9.07
C GLU A 397 22.15 -26.58 9.44
N ILE A 398 21.92 -25.60 10.33
CA ILE A 398 20.58 -25.14 10.71
C ILE A 398 19.86 -24.54 9.49
N ILE A 399 20.55 -23.71 8.72
CA ILE A 399 20.00 -23.11 7.49
C ILE A 399 19.68 -24.20 6.46
N ALA A 400 20.56 -25.19 6.28
CA ALA A 400 20.33 -26.29 5.34
C ALA A 400 19.10 -27.14 5.73
N GLN A 401 18.94 -27.47 7.01
CA GLN A 401 17.79 -28.23 7.50
C GLN A 401 16.47 -27.44 7.37
N LEU A 402 16.48 -26.15 7.71
CA LEU A 402 15.30 -25.30 7.58
C LEU A 402 14.92 -25.05 6.12
N ASN A 403 15.89 -24.94 5.21
CA ASN A 403 15.61 -24.83 3.78
C ASN A 403 14.99 -26.11 3.20
N ALA A 404 15.34 -27.28 3.76
CA ALA A 404 14.72 -28.55 3.36
C ALA A 404 13.26 -28.63 3.84
N GLU A 405 12.95 -28.15 5.06
CA GLU A 405 11.61 -28.18 5.64
C GLU A 405 10.70 -27.06 5.10
N PHE A 406 11.24 -25.84 4.93
CA PHE A 406 10.53 -24.64 4.49
C PHE A 406 11.04 -24.16 3.13
N GLN A 407 10.67 -24.91 2.09
CA GLN A 407 10.99 -24.56 0.70
C GLN A 407 10.43 -23.17 0.33
N CYS A 408 11.19 -22.42 -0.48
CA CYS A 408 10.84 -21.06 -0.94
C CYS A 408 10.84 -19.98 0.16
N ARG A 409 11.57 -20.19 1.27
CA ARG A 409 11.76 -19.22 2.37
C ARG A 409 13.22 -18.97 2.72
N GLU A 410 14.12 -19.24 1.78
CA GLU A 410 15.57 -19.21 1.98
C GLU A 410 16.05 -17.81 2.41
N GLU A 411 15.51 -16.76 1.79
CA GLU A 411 15.85 -15.36 2.11
C GLU A 411 15.41 -15.00 3.54
N GLN A 412 14.20 -15.40 3.95
CA GLN A 412 13.70 -15.12 5.31
C GLN A 412 14.49 -15.90 6.36
N ILE A 413 14.89 -17.14 6.06
CA ILE A 413 15.74 -17.96 6.94
C ILE A 413 17.12 -17.31 7.09
N GLN A 414 17.72 -16.82 6.00
CA GLN A 414 18.99 -16.09 6.04
C GLN A 414 18.90 -14.81 6.85
N HIS A 415 17.84 -14.01 6.67
CA HIS A 415 17.61 -12.80 7.47
C HIS A 415 17.44 -13.11 8.97
N LEU A 416 16.70 -14.16 9.31
CA LEU A 416 16.56 -14.59 10.71
C LEU A 416 17.88 -15.09 11.29
N ALA A 417 18.65 -15.87 10.52
CA ALA A 417 19.96 -16.35 10.91
C ALA A 417 20.96 -15.21 11.16
N ALA A 418 20.94 -14.19 10.32
CA ALA A 418 21.78 -13.00 10.45
C ALA A 418 21.43 -12.16 11.69
N LEU A 419 20.13 -11.97 11.96
CA LEU A 419 19.67 -11.14 13.07
C LEU A 419 19.74 -11.84 14.43
N TYR A 420 19.58 -13.16 14.47
CA TYR A 420 19.42 -13.95 15.70
C TYR A 420 20.51 -15.01 15.95
N ALA A 421 21.76 -14.76 15.54
CA ALA A 421 22.88 -15.66 15.85
C ALA A 421 23.16 -15.77 17.38
N ALA A 422 23.56 -16.95 17.86
CA ALA A 422 23.78 -17.21 19.29
C ALA A 422 24.88 -16.33 19.92
N HIS A 423 25.91 -15.96 19.15
CA HIS A 423 27.10 -15.26 19.63
C HIS A 423 27.12 -13.75 19.29
N LEU A 424 26.11 -13.24 18.57
CA LEU A 424 26.05 -11.84 18.15
C LEU A 424 24.92 -11.09 18.87
N PRO A 425 25.10 -9.77 19.12
CA PRO A 425 24.05 -8.93 19.67
C PRO A 425 22.88 -8.86 18.68
N SER A 426 21.66 -9.08 19.18
CA SER A 426 20.44 -8.98 18.37
C SER A 426 19.77 -7.62 18.51
N PRO A 427 19.00 -7.20 17.49
CA PRO A 427 18.17 -6.01 17.60
C PRO A 427 17.16 -6.13 18.76
N PRO A 428 16.86 -5.02 19.47
CA PRO A 428 15.89 -5.00 20.56
C PRO A 428 14.45 -5.04 20.06
N PHE A 429 14.17 -4.97 18.76
CA PHE A 429 12.80 -5.10 18.27
C PHE A 429 12.82 -5.55 16.82
N VAL A 430 12.05 -6.59 16.49
CA VAL A 430 11.89 -7.09 15.12
C VAL A 430 10.41 -7.32 14.82
N ASN A 431 9.95 -6.81 13.69
CA ASN A 431 8.59 -6.99 13.22
C ASN A 431 8.53 -7.92 12.02
N ILE A 432 7.86 -9.05 12.15
CA ILE A 432 7.73 -10.05 11.10
C ILE A 432 6.30 -10.01 10.58
N TYR A 433 6.10 -9.50 9.37
CA TYR A 433 4.77 -9.26 8.83
C TYR A 433 4.50 -10.07 7.57
N GLY A 434 3.26 -10.51 7.37
CA GLY A 434 2.83 -11.19 6.16
C GLY A 434 1.46 -11.84 6.32
N LEU A 435 0.81 -12.20 5.21
CA LEU A 435 -0.54 -12.78 5.22
C LEU A 435 -0.63 -14.09 6.01
N THR A 436 -1.85 -14.56 6.29
CA THR A 436 -2.07 -15.88 6.90
C THR A 436 -1.48 -17.00 6.01
N ALA A 437 -1.10 -18.11 6.64
CA ALA A 437 -0.46 -19.28 6.01
C ALA A 437 0.85 -19.05 5.23
N THR A 438 1.60 -17.98 5.52
CA THR A 438 2.96 -17.81 5.00
C THR A 438 4.06 -18.57 5.77
N GLY A 439 3.69 -19.32 6.81
CA GLY A 439 4.62 -20.16 7.59
C GLY A 439 5.39 -19.46 8.70
N LYS A 440 5.15 -18.15 8.95
CA LYS A 440 5.84 -17.32 9.97
C LYS A 440 6.04 -18.02 11.32
N SER A 441 4.94 -18.37 12.00
CA SER A 441 4.97 -18.91 13.37
C SER A 441 5.66 -20.27 13.44
N THR A 442 5.47 -21.11 12.41
CA THR A 442 6.10 -22.44 12.33
C THR A 442 7.60 -22.31 12.09
N LEU A 443 8.02 -21.44 11.17
CA LEU A 443 9.43 -21.20 10.86
C LEU A 443 10.18 -20.64 12.07
N LEU A 444 9.61 -19.67 12.78
CA LEU A 444 10.22 -19.13 14.00
C LEU A 444 10.38 -20.19 15.08
N ARG A 445 9.36 -21.03 15.28
CA ARG A 445 9.41 -22.14 16.23
C ARG A 445 10.54 -23.12 15.89
N SER A 446 10.61 -23.59 14.64
CA SER A 446 11.66 -24.51 14.19
C SER A 446 13.05 -23.88 14.30
N TYR A 447 13.20 -22.60 13.92
CA TYR A 447 14.49 -21.90 13.99
C TYR A 447 15.01 -21.75 15.44
N PHE A 448 14.16 -21.29 16.37
CA PHE A 448 14.60 -21.11 17.76
C PHE A 448 14.82 -22.43 18.49
N GLN A 449 14.08 -23.48 18.14
CA GLN A 449 14.31 -24.83 18.67
C GLN A 449 15.65 -25.41 18.19
N LEU A 450 16.01 -25.23 16.91
CA LEU A 450 17.28 -25.71 16.35
C LEU A 450 18.49 -24.89 16.83
N SER A 451 18.34 -23.57 16.94
CA SER A 451 19.41 -22.67 17.43
C SER A 451 19.65 -22.74 18.94
N ARG A 452 18.80 -23.46 19.69
CA ARG A 452 18.88 -23.62 21.16
C ARG A 452 18.93 -22.28 21.93
N ILE A 453 18.29 -21.24 21.38
CA ILE A 453 18.13 -19.95 22.06
C ILE A 453 16.93 -20.03 23.00
N ALA A 454 17.06 -19.52 24.23
CA ALA A 454 15.95 -19.42 25.17
C ALA A 454 14.88 -18.49 24.58
N HIS A 455 13.70 -19.04 24.29
CA HIS A 455 12.63 -18.29 23.64
C HIS A 455 11.26 -18.67 24.18
N THR A 456 10.31 -17.75 24.06
CA THR A 456 8.90 -18.02 24.38
C THR A 456 7.99 -17.47 23.29
N ILE A 457 6.94 -18.21 22.94
CA ILE A 457 5.98 -17.84 21.89
C ILE A 457 4.60 -17.73 22.53
N VAL A 458 4.05 -16.52 22.57
CA VAL A 458 2.74 -16.22 23.16
C VAL A 458 1.74 -15.90 22.06
N ASN A 459 0.64 -16.65 22.01
CA ASN A 459 -0.46 -16.38 21.08
C ASN A 459 -1.36 -15.28 21.62
N VAL A 460 -1.27 -14.08 21.05
CA VAL A 460 -2.04 -12.91 21.50
C VAL A 460 -3.53 -13.10 21.23
N ARG A 461 -3.90 -13.93 20.24
CA ARG A 461 -5.32 -14.22 19.94
C ARG A 461 -6.07 -14.88 21.09
N GLU A 462 -5.37 -15.65 21.92
CA GLU A 462 -5.97 -16.32 23.10
C GLU A 462 -6.14 -15.35 24.28
N CYS A 463 -5.48 -14.19 24.22
CA CYS A 463 -5.49 -13.20 25.28
C CYS A 463 -6.60 -12.16 25.02
N ILE A 464 -7.68 -12.26 25.80
CA ILE A 464 -8.84 -11.36 25.67
C ILE A 464 -8.53 -9.94 26.17
N THR A 465 -7.69 -9.79 27.20
CA THR A 465 -7.35 -8.51 27.84
C THR A 465 -5.85 -8.28 27.85
N ILE A 466 -5.41 -7.02 27.96
CA ILE A 466 -3.97 -6.68 28.11
C ILE A 466 -3.38 -7.36 29.34
N ARG A 467 -4.13 -7.39 30.45
CA ARG A 467 -3.74 -8.13 31.66
C ARG A 467 -3.45 -9.60 31.39
N HIS A 468 -4.30 -10.28 30.60
CA HIS A 468 -4.06 -11.68 30.21
C HIS A 468 -2.77 -11.83 29.40
N VAL A 469 -2.45 -10.88 28.51
CA VAL A 469 -1.18 -10.90 27.77
C VAL A 469 0.00 -10.79 28.74
N LEU A 470 -0.03 -9.83 29.66
CA LEU A 470 1.06 -9.60 30.61
C LEU A 470 1.29 -10.82 31.52
N GLU A 471 0.23 -11.39 32.08
CA GLU A 471 0.31 -12.60 32.91
C GLU A 471 0.82 -13.80 32.10
N ARG A 472 0.35 -13.98 30.85
CA ARG A 472 0.80 -15.08 29.98
C ARG A 472 2.26 -14.95 29.57
N VAL A 473 2.75 -13.74 29.29
CA VAL A 473 4.17 -13.50 28.94
C VAL A 473 5.08 -13.92 30.08
N VAL A 474 4.73 -13.60 31.32
CA VAL A 474 5.54 -13.94 32.50
C VAL A 474 5.56 -15.44 32.74
N VAL A 475 4.39 -16.08 32.72
CA VAL A 475 4.28 -17.54 32.91
C VAL A 475 5.03 -18.28 31.82
N ALA A 476 4.86 -17.90 30.56
CA ALA A 476 5.53 -18.54 29.43
C ALA A 476 7.05 -18.29 29.41
N SER A 477 7.52 -17.17 29.97
CA SER A 477 8.96 -16.90 30.14
C SER A 477 9.56 -17.74 31.25
N LEU A 478 8.84 -17.94 32.36
CA LEU A 478 9.25 -18.83 33.46
C LEU A 478 9.36 -20.27 32.97
N ASP A 479 8.36 -20.78 32.26
CA ASP A 479 8.36 -22.15 31.73
C ASP A 479 9.53 -22.37 30.74
N ALA A 480 9.80 -21.41 29.84
CA ALA A 480 10.92 -21.49 28.90
C ALA A 480 12.31 -21.47 29.58
N LEU A 481 12.45 -20.74 30.69
CA LEU A 481 13.69 -20.71 31.47
C LEU A 481 13.88 -21.96 32.32
N ASP A 482 12.81 -22.51 32.91
CA ASP A 482 12.86 -23.78 33.63
C ASP A 482 13.37 -24.91 32.70
N GLU A 483 12.92 -24.93 31.43
CA GLU A 483 13.39 -25.88 30.41
C GLU A 483 14.85 -25.68 30.00
N THR A 484 15.30 -24.42 29.86
CA THR A 484 16.64 -24.11 29.34
C THR A 484 17.74 -24.17 30.40
N SER A 485 17.45 -23.74 31.64
CA SER A 485 18.46 -23.53 32.69
C SER A 485 18.58 -24.66 33.72
N LYS A 486 17.72 -25.68 33.69
CA LYS A 486 17.66 -26.81 34.66
C LYS A 486 17.45 -26.42 36.14
N GLU A 487 17.42 -25.13 36.47
CA GLU A 487 17.11 -24.61 37.81
C GLU A 487 15.63 -24.21 37.89
N ARG A 488 14.95 -24.65 38.95
CA ARG A 488 13.52 -24.36 39.16
C ARG A 488 13.36 -22.99 39.81
N ILE A 489 12.78 -22.04 39.08
CA ILE A 489 12.62 -20.64 39.55
C ILE A 489 11.41 -20.53 40.49
N ASP A 490 11.53 -19.77 41.59
CA ASP A 490 10.38 -19.49 42.48
C ASP A 490 9.37 -18.58 41.76
N ARG A 491 8.12 -19.06 41.63
CA ARG A 491 7.04 -18.39 40.88
C ARG A 491 6.28 -17.36 41.72
N ARG A 492 6.42 -17.39 43.05
CA ARG A 492 5.69 -16.52 44.00
C ARG A 492 5.84 -15.01 43.77
N PRO A 493 7.03 -14.45 43.46
CA PRO A 493 7.20 -13.01 43.26
C PRO A 493 6.58 -12.49 41.96
N TYR A 494 6.29 -13.38 41.00
CA TYR A 494 5.85 -13.03 39.65
C TYR A 494 4.33 -13.12 39.44
N ALA A 495 3.59 -13.54 40.47
CA ALA A 495 2.15 -13.80 40.39
C ALA A 495 1.25 -12.55 40.22
N ARG A 496 1.79 -11.33 40.40
CA ARG A 496 1.02 -10.07 40.34
C ARG A 496 1.49 -9.11 39.24
N THR A 497 1.59 -9.56 37.99
CA THR A 497 1.89 -8.70 36.84
C THR A 497 0.63 -8.15 36.19
N GLU A 498 0.04 -7.14 36.82
CA GLU A 498 -1.20 -6.50 36.31
C GLU A 498 -0.91 -5.34 35.35
N ASN A 499 0.25 -4.70 35.48
CA ASN A 499 0.63 -3.49 34.75
C ASN A 499 1.93 -3.65 33.97
N LEU A 500 2.11 -2.82 32.95
CA LEU A 500 3.29 -2.86 32.09
C LEU A 500 4.60 -2.61 32.85
N SER A 501 4.60 -1.63 33.77
CA SER A 501 5.77 -1.35 34.61
C SER A 501 6.14 -2.53 35.50
N ALA A 502 5.14 -3.28 36.00
CA ALA A 502 5.37 -4.48 36.80
C ALA A 502 5.99 -5.60 35.94
N LEU A 503 5.56 -5.74 34.67
CA LEU A 503 6.18 -6.66 33.72
C LEU A 503 7.67 -6.34 33.49
N CYS A 504 8.01 -5.07 33.23
CA CYS A 504 9.40 -4.68 32.96
C CYS A 504 10.33 -4.98 34.15
N VAL A 505 9.89 -4.69 35.38
CA VAL A 505 10.66 -4.99 36.60
C VAL A 505 10.81 -6.49 36.80
N ASN A 506 9.75 -7.26 36.57
CA ASN A 506 9.77 -8.70 36.78
C ASN A 506 10.61 -9.44 35.73
N LEU A 507 10.51 -9.06 34.46
CA LEU A 507 11.38 -9.59 33.40
C LEU A 507 12.83 -9.15 33.59
N GLY A 508 13.08 -7.90 34.01
CA GLY A 508 14.42 -7.42 34.32
C GLY A 508 15.10 -8.27 35.39
N LYS A 509 14.41 -8.56 36.51
CA LYS A 509 14.92 -9.44 37.57
C LYS A 509 15.10 -10.90 37.13
N LEU A 510 14.23 -11.39 36.25
CA LEU A 510 14.23 -12.78 35.78
C LEU A 510 15.33 -13.05 34.76
N LEU A 511 15.71 -12.02 33.98
CA LEU A 511 16.76 -12.09 32.95
C LEU A 511 18.12 -11.59 33.44
N ASP A 512 18.20 -11.01 34.65
CA ASP A 512 19.46 -10.52 35.22
C ASP A 512 20.48 -11.65 35.37
N GLY A 513 21.69 -11.44 34.84
CA GLY A 513 22.76 -12.45 34.79
C GLY A 513 22.55 -13.63 33.82
N ARG A 514 21.47 -13.64 33.03
CA ARG A 514 21.19 -14.71 32.04
C ARG A 514 21.56 -14.27 30.62
N GLY A 515 21.84 -15.25 29.75
CA GLY A 515 22.14 -15.02 28.35
C GLY A 515 20.94 -14.50 27.53
N LYS A 516 21.12 -14.43 26.21
CA LYS A 516 20.12 -13.93 25.26
C LYS A 516 18.76 -14.66 25.39
N PHE A 517 17.68 -13.88 25.53
CA PHE A 517 16.30 -14.38 25.61
C PHE A 517 15.42 -13.69 24.54
N VAL A 518 14.58 -14.46 23.85
CA VAL A 518 13.73 -13.97 22.76
C VAL A 518 12.24 -14.14 23.07
N LEU A 519 11.48 -13.06 23.05
CA LEU A 519 10.02 -13.06 23.27
C LEU A 519 9.29 -12.87 21.93
N VAL A 520 8.51 -13.87 21.51
CA VAL A 520 7.70 -13.83 20.28
C VAL A 520 6.23 -13.64 20.65
N LEU A 521 5.61 -12.56 20.19
CA LEU A 521 4.17 -12.34 20.29
C LEU A 521 3.51 -12.64 18.94
N ASP A 522 2.69 -13.69 18.90
CA ASP A 522 1.99 -14.14 17.70
C ASP A 522 0.65 -13.43 17.52
N ALA A 523 0.37 -12.95 16.29
CA ALA A 523 -0.87 -12.32 15.85
C ALA A 523 -1.26 -11.03 16.62
N VAL A 524 -0.32 -10.08 16.70
CA VAL A 524 -0.46 -8.84 17.49
C VAL A 524 -1.48 -7.85 16.91
N ASP A 525 -1.86 -7.96 15.64
CA ASP A 525 -2.83 -7.07 14.96
C ASP A 525 -4.21 -6.95 15.65
N LYS A 526 -4.55 -7.93 16.49
CA LYS A 526 -5.81 -7.93 17.25
C LYS A 526 -5.72 -7.19 18.58
N LEU A 527 -4.52 -6.80 19.01
CA LEU A 527 -4.26 -5.96 20.16
C LEU A 527 -4.31 -4.49 19.70
N ARG A 528 -5.27 -3.71 20.20
CA ARG A 528 -5.48 -2.34 19.71
C ARG A 528 -4.65 -1.26 20.40
N GLU A 529 -3.84 -1.54 21.43
CA GLU A 529 -3.10 -0.50 22.16
C GLU A 529 -1.78 -1.02 22.79
N GLY A 530 -0.70 -0.22 22.66
CA GLY A 530 0.45 -0.20 23.58
C GLY A 530 1.71 -0.96 23.15
N GLY A 531 2.77 -0.22 22.78
CA GLY A 531 4.14 -0.73 22.64
C GLY A 531 4.90 -0.68 23.96
N ILE A 532 5.82 -1.63 24.18
CA ILE A 532 6.66 -1.74 25.37
C ILE A 532 8.12 -1.45 24.99
N PRO A 533 8.81 -0.49 25.61
CA PRO A 533 10.24 -0.27 25.35
C PRO A 533 11.15 -1.23 26.18
N ASN A 534 12.28 -1.64 25.56
CA ASN A 534 13.46 -2.30 26.14
C ASN A 534 13.52 -3.85 26.24
N LEU A 535 12.89 -4.61 25.34
CA LEU A 535 13.05 -6.07 25.21
C LEU A 535 13.13 -6.46 23.74
N SER A 536 14.03 -7.39 23.34
CA SER A 536 14.04 -8.01 21.99
C SER A 536 12.72 -8.74 21.73
N LEU A 537 11.76 -7.98 21.22
CA LEU A 537 10.40 -8.39 20.98
C LEU A 537 10.25 -8.70 19.50
N ILE A 538 9.89 -9.95 19.19
CA ILE A 538 9.48 -10.34 17.86
C ILE A 538 7.96 -10.25 17.80
N LEU A 539 7.44 -9.28 17.07
CA LEU A 539 6.02 -9.21 16.77
C LEU A 539 5.77 -9.93 15.46
N THR A 540 4.82 -10.86 15.42
CA THR A 540 4.31 -11.36 14.14
C THR A 540 2.96 -10.74 13.82
N THR A 541 2.86 -10.14 12.65
CA THR A 541 1.64 -9.49 12.15
C THR A 541 1.15 -10.22 10.90
N THR A 542 -0.16 -10.44 10.87
CA THR A 542 -0.94 -11.09 9.79
C THR A 542 -1.38 -10.11 8.71
N LEU A 543 -1.38 -8.81 9.00
CA LEU A 543 -1.73 -7.74 8.06
C LEU A 543 -0.48 -7.06 7.50
N ALA A 544 -0.60 -6.51 6.28
CA ALA A 544 0.38 -5.55 5.80
C ALA A 544 0.30 -4.30 6.70
N LEU A 545 1.41 -3.95 7.32
CA LEU A 545 1.50 -2.78 8.18
C LEU A 545 1.12 -1.53 7.38
N SER A 546 0.40 -0.61 8.01
CA SER A 546 0.15 0.70 7.40
C SER A 546 1.50 1.37 7.08
N PRO A 547 1.62 2.10 5.97
CA PRO A 547 2.88 2.76 5.59
C PRO A 547 3.48 3.57 6.74
N SER A 548 2.64 4.19 7.58
CA SER A 548 3.05 4.95 8.78
C SER A 548 3.92 4.18 9.78
N ILE A 549 3.71 2.88 9.98
CA ILE A 549 4.51 2.07 10.94
C ILE A 549 5.83 1.61 10.28
N LEU A 550 5.84 1.44 8.96
CA LEU A 550 7.03 1.10 8.17
C LEU A 550 7.96 2.29 7.94
N HIS A 551 7.48 3.53 8.12
CA HIS A 551 8.29 4.75 8.04
C HIS A 551 9.10 5.07 9.32
N SER A 552 8.91 4.32 10.40
CA SER A 552 9.74 4.45 11.61
C SER A 552 11.07 3.71 11.41
N THR A 553 12.15 4.46 11.21
CA THR A 553 13.51 3.97 10.86
C THR A 553 14.21 3.14 11.94
N THR A 554 13.59 2.95 13.11
CA THR A 554 14.18 2.30 14.28
C THR A 554 13.82 0.82 14.43
N ILE A 555 12.92 0.28 13.59
CA ILE A 555 12.36 -1.06 13.73
C ILE A 555 12.84 -1.95 12.58
N ALA A 556 13.60 -3.00 12.88
CA ALA A 556 13.95 -4.01 11.88
C ALA A 556 12.70 -4.82 11.51
N SER A 557 12.40 -4.98 10.21
CA SER A 557 11.22 -5.71 9.76
C SER A 557 11.54 -6.78 8.72
N ILE A 558 10.97 -7.99 8.87
CA ILE A 558 11.14 -9.11 7.94
C ILE A 558 9.80 -9.39 7.22
N PRO A 559 9.70 -9.12 5.91
CA PRO A 559 8.50 -9.43 5.15
C PRO A 559 8.40 -10.92 4.80
N PHE A 560 7.20 -11.49 4.97
CA PHE A 560 6.82 -12.81 4.49
C PHE A 560 5.79 -12.67 3.35
N PRO A 561 6.23 -12.60 2.08
CA PRO A 561 5.34 -12.47 0.94
C PRO A 561 4.43 -13.71 0.79
N PRO A 562 3.22 -13.57 0.23
CA PRO A 562 2.39 -14.72 -0.13
C PRO A 562 3.13 -15.63 -1.13
N TYR A 563 2.81 -16.92 -1.10
CA TYR A 563 3.41 -17.87 -2.03
C TYR A 563 2.83 -17.70 -3.44
N ASP A 564 3.71 -17.70 -4.44
CA ASP A 564 3.33 -17.72 -5.84
C ASP A 564 2.83 -19.10 -6.28
N ARG A 565 2.19 -19.16 -7.46
CA ARG A 565 1.71 -20.42 -8.05
C ARG A 565 2.79 -21.51 -8.05
N THR A 566 3.97 -21.18 -8.56
CA THR A 566 5.08 -22.14 -8.68
C THR A 566 5.51 -22.65 -7.31
N GLN A 567 5.66 -21.74 -6.34
CA GLN A 567 6.04 -22.05 -4.97
C GLN A 567 5.00 -22.93 -4.26
N LEU A 568 3.70 -22.63 -4.41
CA LEU A 568 2.62 -23.44 -3.85
C LEU A 568 2.63 -24.88 -4.40
N LEU A 569 2.82 -25.03 -5.71
CA LEU A 569 2.90 -26.34 -6.36
C LEU A 569 4.14 -27.12 -5.91
N THR A 570 5.29 -26.46 -5.75
CA THR A 570 6.51 -27.07 -5.24
C THR A 570 6.33 -27.57 -3.80
N ILE A 571 5.78 -26.73 -2.92
CA ILE A 571 5.58 -27.07 -1.49
C ILE A 571 4.61 -28.25 -1.33
N LEU A 572 3.51 -28.27 -2.08
CA LEU A 572 2.54 -29.37 -2.00
C LEU A 572 2.95 -30.62 -2.80
N GLY A 573 3.82 -30.45 -3.80
CA GLY A 573 4.39 -31.54 -4.59
C GLY A 573 5.46 -32.34 -3.85
N ALA A 574 6.08 -31.77 -2.82
CA ALA A 574 7.14 -32.44 -2.04
C ALA A 574 6.68 -33.71 -1.32
N HIS A 575 5.39 -33.80 -0.97
CA HIS A 575 4.81 -34.96 -0.28
C HIS A 575 3.50 -35.39 -0.95
N PRO A 576 3.58 -36.19 -2.04
CA PRO A 576 2.40 -36.66 -2.75
C PRO A 576 1.60 -37.66 -1.91
N PRO A 577 0.25 -37.56 -1.86
CA PRO A 577 -0.60 -38.56 -1.25
C PRO A 577 -0.67 -39.81 -2.13
N LYS A 578 -0.72 -40.98 -1.48
CA LYS A 578 -0.82 -42.27 -2.18
C LYS A 578 -2.11 -42.40 -2.99
N ILE A 579 -1.99 -42.88 -4.23
CA ILE A 579 -3.10 -43.27 -5.11
C ILE A 579 -3.85 -44.46 -4.49
N PHE A 580 -3.12 -45.52 -4.14
CA PHE A 580 -3.65 -46.71 -3.48
C PHE A 580 -3.30 -46.71 -1.99
N GLU A 581 -4.31 -46.76 -1.11
CA GLU A 581 -4.08 -46.83 0.35
C GLU A 581 -3.46 -48.17 0.76
N SER A 582 -3.83 -49.25 0.06
CA SER A 582 -3.22 -50.58 0.14
C SER A 582 -2.62 -50.96 -1.22
N PRO A 583 -1.44 -51.62 -1.27
CA PRO A 583 -0.82 -52.00 -2.54
C PRO A 583 -1.78 -52.85 -3.39
N PRO A 584 -1.86 -52.61 -4.71
CA PRO A 584 -2.75 -53.36 -5.58
C PRO A 584 -2.38 -54.85 -5.57
N SER A 585 -3.37 -55.73 -5.71
CA SER A 585 -3.14 -57.19 -5.73
C SER A 585 -2.21 -57.59 -6.87
N LEU A 586 -1.24 -58.48 -6.61
CA LEU A 586 -0.25 -58.98 -7.57
C LEU A 586 -0.86 -59.60 -8.85
N GLU A 587 -2.14 -59.98 -8.81
CA GLU A 587 -2.89 -60.51 -9.96
C GLU A 587 -3.32 -59.43 -10.97
N GLN A 588 -3.45 -58.16 -10.55
CA GLN A 588 -3.94 -57.06 -11.40
C GLN A 588 -2.80 -56.24 -12.02
N PHE A 589 -1.64 -56.16 -11.36
CA PHE A 589 -0.46 -55.47 -11.89
C PHE A 589 0.83 -56.25 -11.53
N PRO A 590 1.30 -57.12 -12.43
CA PRO A 590 2.43 -58.02 -12.16
C PRO A 590 3.77 -57.30 -11.91
N ASP A 591 3.94 -56.11 -12.49
CA ASP A 591 5.20 -55.34 -12.49
C ASP A 591 5.15 -54.07 -11.61
N TYR A 592 4.14 -53.91 -10.76
CA TYR A 592 3.95 -52.69 -9.95
C TYR A 592 4.78 -52.70 -8.68
N THR A 593 6.02 -52.24 -8.79
CA THR A 593 6.94 -52.11 -7.66
C THR A 593 6.60 -50.89 -6.77
N PRO A 594 7.00 -50.87 -5.49
CA PRO A 594 6.84 -49.69 -4.63
C PRO A 594 7.49 -48.42 -5.18
N ASP A 595 8.59 -48.56 -5.92
CA ASP A 595 9.28 -47.44 -6.57
C ASP A 595 8.45 -46.87 -7.73
N LEU A 596 7.86 -47.74 -8.56
CA LEU A 596 6.96 -47.33 -9.64
C LEU A 596 5.68 -46.69 -9.09
N ALA A 597 5.17 -47.18 -7.95
CA ALA A 597 4.02 -46.58 -7.27
C ALA A 597 4.33 -45.15 -6.78
N ALA A 598 5.53 -44.92 -6.26
CA ALA A 598 5.97 -43.58 -5.83
C ALA A 598 6.15 -42.61 -7.02
N GLU A 599 6.66 -43.11 -8.15
CA GLU A 599 6.75 -42.33 -9.40
C GLU A 599 5.37 -41.95 -9.94
N ASP A 600 4.43 -42.90 -9.99
CA ASP A 600 3.04 -42.68 -10.39
C ASP A 600 2.33 -41.68 -9.47
N ASP A 601 2.48 -41.85 -8.16
CA ASP A 601 1.92 -40.95 -7.14
C ASP A 601 2.39 -39.50 -7.37
N ALA A 602 3.70 -39.30 -7.54
CA ALA A 602 4.29 -37.99 -7.78
C ALA A 602 3.86 -37.39 -9.13
N TRP A 603 3.83 -38.21 -10.19
CA TRP A 603 3.45 -37.80 -11.53
C TRP A 603 1.99 -37.34 -11.60
N LEU A 604 1.07 -38.14 -11.05
CA LEU A 604 -0.35 -37.84 -11.07
C LEU A 604 -0.69 -36.66 -10.16
N TRP A 605 -0.11 -36.62 -8.96
CA TRP A 605 -0.33 -35.54 -8.00
C TRP A 605 0.13 -34.19 -8.55
N SER A 606 1.29 -34.13 -9.21
CA SER A 606 1.79 -32.89 -9.83
C SER A 606 0.84 -32.34 -10.90
N ARG A 607 0.32 -33.20 -11.78
CA ARG A 607 -0.63 -32.81 -12.84
C ARG A 607 -2.00 -32.43 -12.27
N PHE A 608 -2.48 -33.17 -11.28
CA PHE A 608 -3.70 -32.86 -10.57
C PHE A 608 -3.62 -31.49 -9.87
N LEU A 609 -2.52 -31.21 -9.15
CA LEU A 609 -2.33 -29.93 -8.48
C LEU A 609 -2.35 -28.75 -9.45
N GLN A 610 -1.76 -28.89 -10.64
CA GLN A 610 -1.81 -27.86 -11.67
C GLN A 610 -3.25 -27.60 -12.14
N ALA A 611 -4.00 -28.65 -12.47
CA ALA A 611 -5.39 -28.53 -12.91
C ALA A 611 -6.31 -27.98 -11.81
N ALA A 612 -6.09 -28.41 -10.56
CA ALA A 612 -6.80 -27.92 -9.40
C ALA A 612 -6.50 -26.43 -9.16
N TYR A 613 -5.24 -26.01 -9.27
CA TYR A 613 -4.87 -24.60 -9.13
C TYR A 613 -5.48 -23.74 -10.24
N ASP A 614 -5.42 -24.18 -11.50
CA ASP A 614 -6.01 -23.43 -12.62
C ASP A 614 -7.52 -23.22 -12.47
N SER A 615 -8.21 -24.21 -11.91
CA SER A 615 -9.66 -24.16 -11.68
C SER A 615 -10.03 -23.35 -10.43
N LEU A 616 -9.27 -23.52 -9.33
CA LEU A 616 -9.62 -22.98 -8.00
C LEU A 616 -8.95 -21.63 -7.67
N SER A 617 -7.88 -21.24 -8.36
CA SER A 617 -7.10 -20.03 -8.06
C SER A 617 -7.90 -18.73 -8.13
N LYS A 618 -8.94 -18.68 -8.96
CA LYS A 618 -9.85 -17.52 -9.06
C LYS A 618 -10.62 -17.25 -7.75
N HIS A 619 -10.83 -18.27 -6.91
CA HIS A 619 -11.71 -18.18 -5.74
C HIS A 619 -11.00 -18.52 -4.41
N THR A 620 -10.16 -19.55 -4.35
CA THR A 620 -9.56 -20.05 -3.09
C THR A 620 -8.04 -20.20 -3.09
N GLY A 621 -7.37 -20.12 -4.25
CA GLY A 621 -5.95 -20.48 -4.39
C GLY A 621 -4.91 -19.42 -4.00
N ARG A 622 -5.25 -18.43 -3.15
CA ARG A 622 -4.25 -17.45 -2.66
C ARG A 622 -3.57 -17.86 -1.35
N ASP A 623 -4.13 -18.85 -0.65
CA ASP A 623 -3.69 -19.26 0.68
C ASP A 623 -3.25 -20.74 0.68
N LEU A 624 -2.05 -21.03 1.21
CA LEU A 624 -1.46 -22.38 1.19
C LEU A 624 -2.33 -23.39 1.96
N THR A 625 -2.85 -23.01 3.13
CA THR A 625 -3.62 -23.93 3.98
C THR A 625 -4.98 -24.24 3.35
N SER A 626 -5.66 -23.22 2.84
CA SER A 626 -6.94 -23.35 2.16
C SER A 626 -6.81 -24.20 0.90
N PHE A 627 -5.78 -23.96 0.08
CA PHE A 627 -5.52 -24.74 -1.12
C PHE A 627 -5.17 -26.20 -0.79
N LYS A 628 -4.30 -26.45 0.20
CA LYS A 628 -3.97 -27.80 0.68
C LYS A 628 -5.23 -28.57 1.09
N ARG A 629 -6.11 -27.97 1.90
CA ARG A 629 -7.37 -28.60 2.34
C ARG A 629 -8.29 -28.93 1.16
N CYS A 630 -8.44 -28.01 0.21
CA CYS A 630 -9.27 -28.24 -0.98
C CYS A 630 -8.69 -29.36 -1.85
N ALA A 631 -7.39 -29.33 -2.12
CA ALA A 631 -6.70 -30.34 -2.92
C ALA A 631 -6.81 -31.74 -2.30
N THR A 632 -6.61 -31.86 -0.97
CA THR A 632 -6.75 -33.14 -0.27
C THR A 632 -8.19 -33.66 -0.27
N ARG A 633 -9.21 -32.79 -0.13
CA ARG A 633 -10.63 -33.19 -0.23
C ARG A 633 -11.02 -33.64 -1.64
N LEU A 634 -10.48 -32.98 -2.67
CA LEU A 634 -10.77 -33.28 -4.07
C LEU A 634 -10.02 -34.52 -4.58
N TRP A 635 -8.88 -34.86 -3.98
CA TRP A 635 -8.04 -35.99 -4.38
C TRP A 635 -8.77 -37.33 -4.36
N ARG A 636 -9.47 -37.66 -3.26
CA ARG A 636 -10.14 -38.96 -3.11
C ARG A 636 -11.22 -39.20 -4.18
N PRO A 637 -12.18 -38.29 -4.42
CA PRO A 637 -13.14 -38.43 -5.51
C PRO A 637 -12.52 -38.43 -6.91
N PHE A 638 -11.36 -37.79 -7.08
CA PHE A 638 -10.66 -37.73 -8.37
C PHE A 638 -10.00 -39.07 -8.72
N VAL A 639 -9.38 -39.74 -7.74
CA VAL A 639 -8.61 -40.99 -7.94
C VAL A 639 -9.47 -42.25 -7.87
N GLU A 640 -10.69 -42.17 -7.34
CA GLU A 640 -11.65 -43.29 -7.24
C GLU A 640 -11.75 -44.16 -8.52
N PRO A 641 -11.83 -43.62 -9.76
CA PRO A 641 -11.88 -44.44 -10.97
C PRO A 641 -10.62 -45.28 -11.26
N PHE A 642 -9.44 -44.84 -10.79
CA PHE A 642 -8.20 -45.65 -10.87
C PHE A 642 -8.23 -46.80 -9.87
N VAL A 643 -8.73 -46.54 -8.66
CA VAL A 643 -8.90 -47.58 -7.63
C VAL A 643 -9.90 -48.65 -8.08
N CYS A 644 -10.93 -48.26 -8.84
CA CYS A 644 -11.89 -49.18 -9.44
C CYS A 644 -11.43 -49.80 -10.78
N CYS A 645 -10.16 -49.63 -11.18
CA CYS A 645 -9.57 -50.16 -12.42
C CYS A 645 -10.30 -49.76 -13.72
N GLN A 646 -10.98 -48.60 -13.75
CA GLN A 646 -11.68 -48.12 -14.96
C GLN A 646 -10.75 -47.45 -15.97
N PHE A 647 -9.59 -46.97 -15.53
CA PHE A 647 -8.56 -46.30 -16.32
C PHE A 647 -7.17 -46.72 -15.83
N GLY A 648 -6.13 -46.61 -16.66
CA GLY A 648 -4.73 -46.85 -16.24
C GLY A 648 -4.12 -45.63 -15.54
N THR A 649 -3.14 -45.82 -14.65
CA THR A 649 -2.57 -44.76 -13.79
C THR A 649 -1.99 -43.55 -14.54
N LEU A 650 -1.61 -43.73 -15.81
CA LEU A 650 -1.05 -42.69 -16.69
C LEU A 650 -2.08 -41.98 -17.59
N ASP A 651 -3.37 -42.36 -17.56
CA ASP A 651 -4.43 -41.82 -18.43
C ASP A 651 -5.08 -40.52 -17.90
N PHE A 652 -4.26 -39.55 -17.48
CA PHE A 652 -4.74 -38.30 -16.87
C PHE A 652 -5.77 -37.54 -17.72
N SER A 653 -5.55 -37.45 -19.04
CA SER A 653 -6.43 -36.68 -19.94
C SER A 653 -7.85 -37.25 -20.00
N ARG A 654 -8.00 -38.58 -19.99
CA ARG A 654 -9.32 -39.25 -20.02
C ARG A 654 -10.04 -39.08 -18.68
N LEU A 655 -9.30 -39.18 -17.57
CA LEU A 655 -9.85 -38.96 -16.24
C LEU A 655 -10.33 -37.52 -16.05
N MET A 656 -9.55 -36.54 -16.50
CA MET A 656 -9.94 -35.13 -16.44
C MET A 656 -11.25 -34.85 -17.19
N VAL A 657 -11.46 -35.48 -18.35
CA VAL A 657 -12.72 -35.34 -19.11
C VAL A 657 -13.88 -35.99 -18.35
N ASN A 658 -13.69 -37.17 -17.76
CA ASN A 658 -14.72 -37.85 -16.96
C ASN A 658 -15.13 -37.04 -15.72
N ARG A 659 -14.15 -36.46 -15.02
CA ARG A 659 -14.32 -35.80 -13.72
C ARG A 659 -14.24 -34.27 -13.75
N HIS A 660 -14.31 -33.63 -14.92
CA HIS A 660 -14.27 -32.16 -15.06
C HIS A 660 -15.33 -31.43 -14.22
N HIS A 661 -16.50 -32.04 -14.02
CA HIS A 661 -17.56 -31.49 -13.18
C HIS A 661 -17.13 -31.27 -11.72
N LEU A 662 -16.14 -32.04 -11.22
CA LEU A 662 -15.55 -31.86 -9.89
C LEU A 662 -14.69 -30.60 -9.75
N PHE A 663 -14.38 -29.93 -10.86
CA PHE A 663 -13.63 -28.66 -10.86
C PHE A 663 -14.56 -27.45 -11.07
N GLN A 664 -15.86 -27.68 -11.33
CA GLN A 664 -16.85 -26.63 -11.60
C GLN A 664 -17.72 -26.25 -10.40
N LEU A 665 -17.96 -27.17 -9.46
CA LEU A 665 -18.70 -26.81 -8.24
C LEU A 665 -17.81 -25.97 -7.31
N HIS A 666 -18.44 -25.13 -6.48
CA HIS A 666 -17.70 -24.37 -5.45
C HIS A 666 -17.87 -24.99 -4.06
N ASP A 667 -18.48 -26.18 -3.98
CA ASP A 667 -18.82 -26.82 -2.71
C ASP A 667 -17.58 -27.23 -1.92
N TRP A 668 -16.47 -27.59 -2.58
CA TRP A 668 -15.23 -28.00 -1.91
C TRP A 668 -14.47 -26.84 -1.25
N ALA A 669 -14.74 -25.62 -1.70
CA ALA A 669 -14.18 -24.38 -1.15
C ALA A 669 -14.86 -23.94 0.15
N LEU A 670 -16.11 -24.37 0.37
CA LEU A 670 -16.87 -24.02 1.56
C LEU A 670 -16.52 -25.00 2.68
N ASP A 671 -16.05 -24.48 3.82
CA ASP A 671 -15.98 -25.27 5.06
C ASP A 671 -17.40 -25.50 5.57
N ARG A 672 -18.09 -26.48 4.98
CA ARG A 672 -19.27 -27.05 5.63
C ARG A 672 -18.80 -27.78 6.86
N ILE A 673 -19.41 -27.45 8.00
CA ILE A 673 -19.39 -28.31 9.18
C ILE A 673 -19.98 -29.65 8.72
N ILE A 674 -19.10 -30.63 8.51
CA ILE A 674 -19.35 -32.07 8.32
C ILE A 674 -20.83 -32.39 8.03
N THR A 675 -21.23 -32.47 6.76
CA THR A 675 -22.19 -33.52 6.40
C THR A 675 -21.35 -34.77 6.23
N SER A 676 -21.34 -35.60 7.26
CA SER A 676 -20.84 -36.98 7.18
C SER A 676 -21.48 -37.63 5.97
N ILE A 677 -20.68 -37.80 4.92
CA ILE A 677 -20.88 -38.92 4.01
C ILE A 677 -20.61 -40.14 4.88
N ASP A 678 -21.57 -41.06 4.90
CA ASP A 678 -21.67 -42.31 5.68
C ASP A 678 -22.57 -42.26 6.93
N ASN A 679 -23.84 -42.60 6.71
CA ASN A 679 -24.59 -43.46 7.62
C ASN A 679 -25.58 -44.31 6.79
N PRO A 680 -25.26 -45.57 6.44
CA PRO A 680 -26.22 -46.51 5.87
C PRO A 680 -27.11 -47.13 6.96
N SER A 681 -27.68 -46.30 7.84
CA SER A 681 -28.37 -46.75 9.05
C SER A 681 -29.41 -45.76 9.56
N ASN A 682 -30.23 -45.20 8.67
CA ASN A 682 -31.48 -44.58 9.10
C ASN A 682 -32.60 -44.85 8.09
N THR A 683 -32.93 -46.14 7.99
CA THR A 683 -34.31 -46.54 7.70
C THR A 683 -34.92 -47.01 9.02
N THR A 684 -35.94 -46.27 9.45
CA THR A 684 -37.00 -46.61 10.43
C THR A 684 -36.63 -46.85 11.89
N LEU A 685 -37.14 -45.96 12.76
CA LEU A 685 -37.89 -46.33 13.98
C LEU A 685 -38.67 -45.13 14.51
N ALA A 686 -39.82 -44.86 13.87
CA ALA A 686 -40.96 -44.28 14.57
C ALA A 686 -41.65 -45.43 15.29
N THR A 687 -41.72 -45.38 16.62
CA THR A 687 -42.63 -46.21 17.41
C THR A 687 -43.61 -45.29 18.13
N ALA A 688 -44.86 -45.33 17.68
CA ALA A 688 -46.00 -45.16 18.54
C ALA A 688 -46.84 -46.44 18.39
N THR A 689 -46.99 -47.12 19.51
CA THR A 689 -47.82 -48.30 19.77
C THR A 689 -49.29 -48.10 19.35
N ALA A 690 -49.87 -49.08 18.62
CA ALA A 690 -51.03 -49.87 19.06
C ALA A 690 -51.56 -50.80 17.94
N THR A 691 -51.40 -52.12 18.16
CA THR A 691 -52.34 -53.23 17.89
C THR A 691 -53.14 -53.32 16.57
N ALA A 692 -52.82 -54.35 15.76
CA ALA A 692 -53.64 -55.55 15.51
C ALA A 692 -53.74 -56.02 14.04
N THR A 693 -53.56 -57.35 13.89
CA THR A 693 -54.07 -58.28 12.86
C THR A 693 -53.50 -58.28 11.42
N ALA A 694 -52.53 -59.17 11.22
CA ALA A 694 -52.53 -60.38 10.37
C ALA A 694 -52.79 -60.35 8.84
N THR A 695 -51.99 -61.20 8.19
CA THR A 695 -52.15 -61.95 6.91
C THR A 695 -51.58 -61.37 5.60
N ALA A 696 -50.54 -62.06 5.09
CA ALA A 696 -50.02 -62.05 3.71
C ALA A 696 -50.94 -62.91 2.77
N PRO A 697 -50.80 -62.99 1.41
CA PRO A 697 -49.55 -63.31 0.71
C PRO A 697 -49.31 -62.72 -0.73
N ALA A 698 -48.05 -62.85 -1.18
CA ALA A 698 -47.49 -63.18 -2.50
C ALA A 698 -47.98 -62.50 -3.81
N THR A 699 -47.06 -62.00 -4.67
CA THR A 699 -46.65 -62.62 -5.98
C THR A 699 -45.76 -61.71 -6.88
N THR A 700 -44.60 -62.28 -7.28
CA THR A 700 -43.91 -62.31 -8.60
C THR A 700 -43.63 -61.09 -9.52
N SER A 701 -42.34 -61.03 -9.96
CA SER A 701 -41.77 -60.67 -11.29
C SER A 701 -42.09 -59.28 -11.89
N THR A 702 -41.18 -58.51 -12.49
CA THR A 702 -40.29 -58.81 -13.64
C THR A 702 -39.37 -57.59 -13.92
N GLU A 703 -38.28 -57.78 -14.67
CA GLU A 703 -37.19 -56.85 -15.06
C GLU A 703 -37.56 -55.41 -15.53
N PRO A 704 -36.62 -54.43 -15.43
CA PRO A 704 -36.69 -53.18 -16.18
C PRO A 704 -35.71 -53.14 -17.40
N PRO A 705 -36.12 -52.58 -18.56
CA PRO A 705 -35.24 -52.36 -19.73
C PRO A 705 -34.52 -50.99 -19.66
N PRO A 706 -33.55 -50.71 -20.57
CA PRO A 706 -32.48 -49.73 -20.33
C PRO A 706 -32.90 -48.29 -20.65
N ARG A 707 -32.35 -47.31 -19.90
CA ARG A 707 -32.55 -45.88 -20.14
C ARG A 707 -31.30 -45.25 -20.77
N THR A 708 -31.47 -44.68 -21.95
CA THR A 708 -30.57 -43.73 -22.61
C THR A 708 -30.62 -42.34 -21.92
N PRO A 709 -29.58 -41.50 -22.09
CA PRO A 709 -29.34 -40.37 -21.21
C PRO A 709 -30.10 -39.12 -21.64
N SER A 710 -31.00 -38.61 -20.80
CA SER A 710 -31.56 -37.27 -20.94
C SER A 710 -30.70 -36.23 -20.22
N LYS A 711 -30.21 -35.26 -21.00
CA LYS A 711 -29.59 -34.01 -20.53
C LYS A 711 -30.62 -33.19 -19.76
N THR A 712 -30.40 -32.97 -18.46
CA THR A 712 -30.56 -31.71 -17.68
C THR A 712 -30.82 -32.07 -16.21
N ARG A 713 -29.74 -32.19 -15.44
CA ARG A 713 -29.81 -32.30 -13.98
C ARG A 713 -29.30 -30.97 -13.41
N GLY A 714 -30.20 -30.00 -13.29
CA GLY A 714 -29.97 -28.86 -12.40
C GLY A 714 -30.01 -29.38 -10.97
N VAL A 715 -28.86 -29.35 -10.29
CA VAL A 715 -28.75 -29.71 -8.86
C VAL A 715 -29.54 -28.66 -8.06
N PRO A 716 -30.48 -29.03 -7.18
CA PRO A 716 -31.21 -28.07 -6.38
C PRO A 716 -30.32 -27.59 -5.22
N THR A 717 -29.79 -26.39 -5.33
CA THR A 717 -29.29 -25.58 -4.22
C THR A 717 -30.48 -25.13 -3.34
N LYS A 718 -31.12 -26.07 -2.64
CA LYS A 718 -32.07 -25.72 -1.57
C LYS A 718 -31.26 -25.36 -0.32
N LEU A 719 -31.10 -24.06 -0.07
CA LEU A 719 -30.92 -23.58 1.31
C LEU A 719 -32.02 -24.24 2.16
N PRO A 720 -31.71 -24.83 3.34
CA PRO A 720 -32.75 -25.33 4.22
C PRO A 720 -33.60 -24.14 4.66
N LEU A 721 -34.78 -24.00 4.04
CA LEU A 721 -35.80 -23.05 4.46
C LEU A 721 -36.20 -23.44 5.88
N GLN A 722 -35.81 -22.63 6.86
CA GLN A 722 -36.37 -22.71 8.20
C GLN A 722 -37.90 -22.60 8.06
N HIS A 723 -38.64 -23.58 8.58
CA HIS A 723 -40.09 -23.61 8.48
C HIS A 723 -40.70 -22.56 9.41
N LEU A 724 -40.83 -21.32 8.94
CA LEU A 724 -41.35 -20.20 9.72
C LEU A 724 -42.89 -20.18 9.69
N PRO A 725 -43.54 -19.71 10.79
CA PRO A 725 -45.00 -19.54 10.82
C PRO A 725 -45.51 -18.60 9.73
N TYR A 726 -46.73 -18.82 9.24
CA TYR A 726 -47.33 -18.07 8.13
C TYR A 726 -47.27 -16.54 8.31
N TYR A 727 -47.72 -16.02 9.47
CA TYR A 727 -47.70 -14.58 9.75
C TYR A 727 -46.28 -14.03 9.87
N THR A 728 -45.35 -14.81 10.44
CA THR A 728 -43.94 -14.44 10.56
C THR A 728 -43.28 -14.31 9.18
N THR A 729 -43.61 -15.20 8.24
CA THR A 729 -43.15 -15.12 6.86
C THR A 729 -43.64 -13.84 6.16
N HIS A 730 -44.91 -13.49 6.31
CA HIS A 730 -45.46 -12.23 5.76
C HIS A 730 -44.83 -10.99 6.40
N LEU A 731 -44.57 -11.04 7.70
CA LEU A 731 -43.93 -9.95 8.43
C LEU A 731 -42.49 -9.71 7.93
N LEU A 732 -41.75 -10.78 7.64
CA LEU A 732 -40.41 -10.68 7.06
C LEU A 732 -40.44 -10.13 5.62
N ILE A 733 -41.40 -10.56 4.80
CA ILE A 733 -41.60 -10.01 3.44
C ILE A 733 -41.93 -8.51 3.52
N ALA A 734 -42.84 -8.11 4.42
CA ALA A 734 -43.20 -6.73 4.65
C ALA A 734 -41.98 -5.89 5.12
N ALA A 735 -41.15 -6.44 6.01
CA ALA A 735 -39.94 -5.78 6.48
C ALA A 735 -38.92 -5.59 5.36
N TYR A 736 -38.75 -6.60 4.49
CA TYR A 736 -37.89 -6.49 3.31
C TYR A 736 -38.35 -5.35 2.38
N LEU A 737 -39.64 -5.30 2.05
CA LEU A 737 -40.21 -4.24 1.22
C LEU A 737 -40.10 -2.85 1.90
N ALA A 738 -40.35 -2.76 3.20
CA ALA A 738 -40.20 -1.52 3.96
C ALA A 738 -38.76 -0.99 3.93
N SER A 739 -37.75 -1.88 3.95
CA SER A 739 -36.35 -1.48 4.01
C SER A 739 -35.77 -1.09 2.65
N TYR A 740 -36.25 -1.67 1.56
CA TYR A 740 -35.72 -1.41 0.22
C TYR A 740 -36.54 -0.40 -0.59
N ASN A 741 -37.86 -0.31 -0.33
CA ASN A 741 -38.71 0.70 -0.95
C ASN A 741 -38.68 2.00 -0.12
N PRO A 742 -38.62 3.18 -0.77
CA PRO A 742 -38.72 4.45 -0.09
C PRO A 742 -40.16 4.70 0.39
N ALA A 743 -40.35 5.37 1.53
CA ALA A 743 -41.68 5.64 2.08
C ALA A 743 -42.64 6.37 1.11
N ARG A 744 -42.10 7.16 0.16
CA ARG A 744 -42.89 7.88 -0.85
C ARG A 744 -43.61 6.98 -1.85
N THR A 745 -43.18 5.73 -2.02
CA THR A 745 -43.77 4.80 -2.99
C THR A 745 -44.82 3.89 -2.36
N ASP A 746 -44.95 3.88 -1.04
CA ASP A 746 -45.86 2.96 -0.35
C ASP A 746 -47.33 3.18 -0.77
N THR A 747 -47.72 4.42 -1.03
CA THR A 747 -49.06 4.77 -1.55
C THR A 747 -49.33 4.24 -2.95
N THR A 748 -48.29 3.99 -3.75
CA THR A 748 -48.44 3.47 -5.12
C THR A 748 -48.57 1.95 -5.13
N TYR A 749 -47.83 1.26 -4.26
CA TYR A 749 -47.75 -0.21 -4.27
C TYR A 749 -48.71 -0.89 -3.28
N PHE A 750 -49.13 -0.22 -2.20
CA PHE A 750 -49.88 -0.85 -1.11
C PHE A 750 -51.26 -0.24 -0.85
N MET A 751 -51.72 0.69 -1.69
CA MET A 751 -53.05 1.32 -1.54
C MET A 751 -54.14 0.44 -2.17
N LYS A 752 -55.02 -0.14 -1.33
CA LYS A 752 -56.10 -1.05 -1.74
C LYS A 752 -57.40 -0.36 -2.16
N HIS A 753 -57.66 0.86 -1.68
CA HIS A 753 -58.89 1.61 -1.97
C HIS A 753 -58.58 2.95 -2.63
N THR A 754 -59.22 3.23 -3.77
CA THR A 754 -59.20 4.54 -4.40
C THR A 754 -60.15 5.47 -3.65
N ASP A 755 -59.62 6.23 -2.70
CA ASP A 755 -60.44 7.15 -1.93
C ASP A 755 -60.93 8.31 -2.82
N LYS A 756 -62.24 8.39 -3.09
CA LYS A 756 -62.90 9.44 -3.90
C LYS A 756 -62.96 10.80 -3.18
N ARG A 757 -62.04 11.11 -2.26
CA ARG A 757 -61.98 12.39 -1.56
C ARG A 757 -60.84 13.26 -2.08
N LYS A 758 -61.24 14.12 -3.03
CA LYS A 758 -60.48 15.28 -3.51
C LYS A 758 -60.12 16.17 -2.31
N ASN A 759 -58.88 16.13 -1.83
CA ASN A 759 -58.40 17.07 -0.82
C ASN A 759 -57.32 17.99 -1.39
N ARG A 760 -57.66 19.28 -1.38
CA ARG A 760 -56.95 20.42 -1.94
C ARG A 760 -56.08 21.03 -0.84
N ARG A 761 -54.76 21.10 -1.02
CA ARG A 761 -53.78 22.07 -0.44
C ARG A 761 -52.37 21.54 -0.69
N ARG A 762 -51.33 22.31 -1.00
CA ARG A 762 -51.14 23.71 -1.46
C ARG A 762 -49.69 23.71 -2.00
N GLY A 763 -49.49 23.97 -3.27
CA GLY A 763 -48.16 24.08 -3.91
C GLY A 763 -48.33 24.81 -5.24
N GLY A 764 -47.74 25.99 -5.33
CA GLY A 764 -48.01 26.97 -6.39
C GLY A 764 -47.56 26.53 -7.78
N ALA A 765 -48.43 26.84 -8.73
CA ALA A 765 -48.22 27.20 -10.13
C ALA A 765 -46.99 26.65 -10.89
N ALA A 766 -47.25 25.72 -11.83
CA ALA A 766 -46.85 25.87 -13.23
C ALA A 766 -47.66 24.91 -14.13
N SER A 767 -48.50 25.50 -14.98
CA SER A 767 -48.99 25.07 -16.30
C SER A 767 -49.28 23.58 -16.58
N LEU A 768 -50.56 23.29 -16.79
CA LEU A 768 -51.01 22.23 -17.69
C LEU A 768 -50.81 22.72 -19.13
N SER A 769 -49.91 22.10 -19.90
CA SER A 769 -50.02 22.06 -21.35
C SER A 769 -49.77 20.64 -21.85
N THR A 770 -50.84 20.09 -22.42
CA THR A 770 -50.90 19.21 -23.61
C THR A 770 -49.74 18.25 -23.91
N VAL A 771 -50.11 16.98 -23.95
CA VAL A 771 -49.47 15.86 -24.63
C VAL A 771 -48.89 16.27 -25.99
N THR A 772 -47.57 16.09 -26.15
CA THR A 772 -46.84 15.51 -27.30
C THR A 772 -45.41 16.06 -27.26
N GLY A 773 -44.48 15.26 -26.74
CA GLY A 773 -43.07 15.66 -26.70
C GLY A 773 -42.22 14.58 -26.08
N LYS A 774 -41.46 13.88 -26.92
CA LYS A 774 -40.35 13.00 -26.51
C LYS A 774 -39.45 13.76 -25.53
N ARG A 775 -39.56 13.46 -24.23
CA ARG A 775 -38.53 13.85 -23.26
C ARG A 775 -37.33 12.93 -23.44
N SER A 776 -36.41 13.36 -24.30
CA SER A 776 -35.01 12.99 -24.24
C SER A 776 -34.42 13.61 -22.97
N GLY A 777 -34.54 12.89 -21.86
CA GLY A 777 -33.76 13.08 -20.66
C GLY A 777 -33.01 11.78 -20.43
N THR A 778 -31.68 11.85 -20.43
CA THR A 778 -30.78 10.72 -20.15
C THR A 778 -31.25 9.96 -18.92
N LYS A 779 -31.86 8.79 -19.13
CA LYS A 779 -32.23 7.87 -18.06
C LYS A 779 -30.94 7.39 -17.43
N HIS A 780 -30.53 7.99 -16.31
CA HIS A 780 -29.63 7.30 -15.38
C HIS A 780 -30.24 5.92 -15.13
N ARG A 781 -29.51 4.85 -15.51
CA ARG A 781 -29.84 3.47 -15.18
C ARG A 781 -30.02 3.43 -13.66
N LYS A 782 -31.27 3.38 -13.17
CA LYS A 782 -31.55 3.31 -11.73
C LYS A 782 -30.95 1.99 -11.24
N ILE A 783 -29.97 2.07 -10.33
CA ILE A 783 -29.41 0.88 -9.68
C ILE A 783 -30.58 0.13 -9.01
N SER A 784 -30.67 -1.18 -9.27
CA SER A 784 -31.71 -2.02 -8.67
C SER A 784 -31.60 -1.97 -7.15
N ARG A 785 -32.69 -1.62 -6.47
CA ARG A 785 -32.63 -1.23 -5.06
C ARG A 785 -32.19 -2.36 -4.13
N HIS A 786 -32.42 -3.62 -4.50
CA HIS A 786 -31.95 -4.79 -3.73
C HIS A 786 -30.41 -4.86 -3.60
N LEU A 787 -29.66 -4.15 -4.46
CA LEU A 787 -28.20 -4.02 -4.37
C LEU A 787 -27.74 -2.92 -3.39
N LEU A 788 -28.66 -2.11 -2.86
CA LEU A 788 -28.37 -1.08 -1.87
C LEU A 788 -28.38 -1.65 -0.45
N THR A 789 -27.86 -0.88 0.50
CA THR A 789 -27.98 -1.22 1.93
C THR A 789 -29.42 -1.06 2.40
N PRO A 790 -29.92 -1.96 3.28
CA PRO A 790 -31.28 -1.92 3.79
C PRO A 790 -31.51 -0.62 4.61
N SER A 791 -32.51 0.16 4.23
CA SER A 791 -32.82 1.42 4.90
C SER A 791 -33.64 1.20 6.18
N PRO A 792 -33.40 2.01 7.24
CA PRO A 792 -34.14 1.90 8.48
C PRO A 792 -35.58 2.38 8.31
N PHE A 793 -36.55 1.64 8.85
CA PHE A 793 -37.98 1.95 8.80
C PHE A 793 -38.60 1.95 10.22
N PRO A 794 -39.64 2.77 10.47
CA PRO A 794 -40.37 2.73 11.74
C PRO A 794 -41.31 1.52 11.80
N LEU A 795 -41.60 1.05 13.01
CA LEU A 795 -42.46 -0.13 13.24
C LEU A 795 -43.88 0.06 12.65
N ASP A 796 -44.43 1.27 12.74
CA ASP A 796 -45.75 1.58 12.18
C ASP A 796 -45.84 1.33 10.67
N ARG A 797 -44.75 1.63 9.96
CA ARG A 797 -44.66 1.42 8.51
C ARG A 797 -44.61 -0.08 8.17
N LEU A 798 -43.93 -0.88 8.99
CA LEU A 798 -43.92 -2.33 8.85
C LEU A 798 -45.33 -2.91 9.00
N LEU A 799 -46.03 -2.52 10.06
CA LEU A 799 -47.38 -3.01 10.34
C LEU A 799 -48.38 -2.57 9.25
N ALA A 800 -48.22 -1.37 8.69
CA ALA A 800 -49.03 -0.89 7.57
C ALA A 800 -48.82 -1.73 6.30
N ILE A 801 -47.57 -2.02 5.92
CA ILE A 801 -47.25 -2.84 4.76
C ILE A 801 -47.69 -4.30 4.99
N PHE A 802 -47.49 -4.84 6.18
CA PHE A 802 -47.94 -6.18 6.55
C PHE A 802 -49.46 -6.37 6.37
N ARG A 803 -50.26 -5.41 6.85
CA ARG A 803 -51.72 -5.42 6.65
C ARG A 803 -52.12 -5.28 5.18
N ALA A 804 -51.32 -4.57 4.37
CA ALA A 804 -51.56 -4.47 2.94
C ALA A 804 -51.25 -5.79 2.20
N LEU A 805 -50.27 -6.57 2.65
CA LEU A 805 -49.93 -7.85 2.01
C LEU A 805 -50.87 -9.00 2.37
N LEU A 806 -51.51 -8.96 3.54
CA LEU A 806 -52.55 -9.94 3.91
C LEU A 806 -53.80 -9.68 3.05
N GLN A 807 -54.11 -10.58 2.12
CA GLN A 807 -55.25 -10.41 1.21
C GLN A 807 -56.58 -10.83 1.83
N ASP A 808 -56.65 -11.89 2.66
CA ASP A 808 -57.93 -12.41 3.20
C ASP A 808 -57.87 -13.05 4.62
N GLY A 809 -56.89 -12.69 5.45
CA GLY A 809 -56.75 -13.25 6.81
C GLY A 809 -57.11 -12.26 7.92
N GLY A 810 -57.79 -12.74 8.97
CA GLY A 810 -57.97 -11.99 10.22
C GLY A 810 -56.61 -11.53 10.76
N VAL A 811 -56.50 -10.23 11.08
CA VAL A 811 -55.26 -9.64 11.61
C VAL A 811 -55.07 -10.15 13.04
N PRO A 812 -53.93 -10.79 13.36
CA PRO A 812 -53.63 -11.21 14.74
C PRO A 812 -53.65 -10.01 15.70
N GLN A 813 -53.83 -10.26 17.00
CA GLN A 813 -53.77 -9.20 17.99
C GLN A 813 -52.41 -8.48 17.92
N VAL A 814 -52.42 -7.16 18.16
CA VAL A 814 -51.21 -6.33 18.08
C VAL A 814 -50.11 -6.82 19.02
N ALA A 815 -50.49 -7.35 20.20
CA ALA A 815 -49.55 -7.93 21.16
C ALA A 815 -48.80 -9.16 20.60
N ASP A 816 -49.48 -10.05 19.87
CA ASP A 816 -48.87 -11.23 19.26
C ASP A 816 -47.90 -10.84 18.14
N LEU A 817 -48.26 -9.83 17.35
CA LEU A 817 -47.40 -9.30 16.29
C LEU A 817 -46.14 -8.65 16.86
N LEU A 818 -46.25 -7.87 17.94
CA LEU A 818 -45.11 -7.27 18.62
C LEU A 818 -44.19 -8.33 19.23
N THR A 819 -44.76 -9.41 19.78
CA THR A 819 -43.99 -10.58 20.28
C THR A 819 -43.25 -11.30 19.16
N GLN A 820 -43.86 -11.43 17.98
CA GLN A 820 -43.19 -11.96 16.80
C GLN A 820 -42.07 -11.04 16.31
N VAL A 821 -42.25 -9.72 16.30
CA VAL A 821 -41.19 -8.75 15.97
C VAL A 821 -40.01 -8.87 16.95
N ALA A 822 -40.29 -8.98 18.25
CA ALA A 822 -39.26 -9.17 19.27
C ALA A 822 -38.48 -10.49 19.05
N THR A 823 -39.19 -11.58 18.76
CA THR A 823 -38.61 -12.90 18.45
C THR A 823 -37.71 -12.84 17.21
N LEU A 824 -38.16 -12.15 16.15
CA LEU A 824 -37.36 -11.92 14.94
C LEU A 824 -36.14 -11.03 15.17
N GLY A 825 -36.22 -10.12 16.14
CA GLY A 825 -35.09 -9.37 16.67
C GLY A 825 -34.05 -10.26 17.34
N SER A 826 -34.49 -11.18 18.21
CA SER A 826 -33.63 -12.17 18.87
C SER A 826 -32.96 -13.13 17.86
N LEU A 827 -33.69 -13.52 16.81
CA LEU A 827 -33.16 -14.32 15.70
C LEU A 827 -32.23 -13.53 14.76
N ARG A 828 -32.04 -12.23 14.98
CA ARG A 828 -31.24 -11.30 14.15
C ARG A 828 -31.66 -11.25 12.67
N LEU A 829 -32.92 -11.60 12.37
CA LEU A 829 -33.52 -11.40 11.05
C LEU A 829 -33.96 -9.94 10.87
N LEU A 830 -34.39 -9.31 11.97
CA LEU A 830 -34.58 -7.87 12.09
C LEU A 830 -33.54 -7.29 13.06
N VAL A 831 -32.94 -6.16 12.70
CA VAL A 831 -31.93 -5.47 13.50
C VAL A 831 -32.41 -4.06 13.79
N ARG A 832 -32.29 -3.62 15.03
CA ARG A 832 -32.62 -2.24 15.40
C ARG A 832 -31.54 -1.28 14.91
N ALA A 833 -31.95 -0.19 14.27
CA ALA A 833 -31.09 0.88 13.80
C ALA A 833 -31.05 1.99 14.87
N GLY A 834 -30.16 1.83 15.87
CA GLY A 834 -29.95 2.75 17.00
C GLY A 834 -28.70 2.36 17.79
N GLY A 835 -28.11 3.31 18.53
CA GLY A 835 -26.88 3.09 19.31
C GLY A 835 -27.07 2.11 20.47
N VAL A 836 -25.97 1.55 20.97
CA VAL A 836 -25.91 0.66 22.14
C VAL A 836 -26.40 1.43 23.37
N GLY A 837 -27.70 1.29 23.69
CA GLY A 837 -28.34 2.03 24.80
C GLY A 837 -29.86 2.19 24.71
N SER A 838 -30.50 1.98 23.55
CA SER A 838 -31.97 1.96 23.48
C SER A 838 -32.49 0.55 23.84
N GLY A 839 -32.85 0.35 25.11
CA GLY A 839 -33.13 -0.97 25.69
C GLY A 839 -34.49 -1.59 25.36
N ASP A 840 -35.49 -0.82 24.92
CA ASP A 840 -36.86 -1.35 24.78
C ASP A 840 -37.24 -1.64 23.32
N ALA A 841 -37.48 -2.91 22.98
CA ALA A 841 -37.92 -3.35 21.66
C ALA A 841 -39.30 -2.80 21.26
N LEU A 842 -40.08 -2.30 22.22
CA LEU A 842 -41.45 -1.81 22.02
C LEU A 842 -41.55 -0.28 21.95
N GLU A 843 -40.42 0.43 22.01
CA GLU A 843 -40.41 1.89 21.92
C GLU A 843 -40.87 2.36 20.53
N ALA A 844 -41.92 3.19 20.48
CA ALA A 844 -42.55 3.66 19.23
C ALA A 844 -41.58 4.41 18.28
N GLY A 845 -40.50 4.99 18.81
CA GLY A 845 -39.44 5.64 18.03
C GLY A 845 -38.39 4.69 17.43
N GLY A 846 -38.45 3.39 17.74
CA GLY A 846 -37.49 2.38 17.29
C GLY A 846 -37.51 2.20 15.77
N ARG A 847 -36.36 2.44 15.13
CA ARG A 847 -36.16 2.11 13.72
C ARG A 847 -35.60 0.71 13.56
N TRP A 848 -36.12 -0.02 12.58
CA TRP A 848 -35.74 -1.40 12.28
C TRP A 848 -35.16 -1.49 10.88
N ARG A 849 -34.26 -2.46 10.65
CA ARG A 849 -33.69 -2.80 9.34
C ARG A 849 -33.61 -4.32 9.20
N VAL A 850 -33.48 -4.78 7.97
CA VAL A 850 -33.48 -6.20 7.63
C VAL A 850 -32.04 -6.72 7.55
N ASN A 851 -31.82 -7.97 7.93
CA ASN A 851 -30.51 -8.61 7.93
C ASN A 851 -30.53 -9.99 7.24
N PHE A 852 -31.20 -10.07 6.09
CA PHE A 852 -31.20 -11.25 5.22
C PHE A 852 -31.20 -10.85 3.74
N SER A 853 -30.78 -11.76 2.87
CA SER A 853 -30.56 -11.52 1.44
C SER A 853 -31.85 -11.58 0.61
N TRP A 854 -31.78 -11.04 -0.61
CA TRP A 854 -32.86 -11.16 -1.61
C TRP A 854 -33.27 -12.61 -1.89
N GLU A 855 -32.31 -13.53 -1.97
CA GLU A 855 -32.59 -14.95 -2.22
C GLU A 855 -33.47 -15.57 -1.14
N TYR A 856 -33.22 -15.21 0.12
CA TYR A 856 -34.05 -15.62 1.25
C TYR A 856 -35.44 -14.98 1.16
N ALA A 857 -35.53 -13.69 0.87
CA ALA A 857 -36.82 -12.99 0.69
C ALA A 857 -37.66 -13.62 -0.45
N ARG A 858 -37.02 -13.98 -1.57
CA ARG A 858 -37.65 -14.63 -2.72
C ARG A 858 -38.12 -16.04 -2.37
N ALA A 859 -37.33 -16.79 -1.60
CA ALA A 859 -37.71 -18.12 -1.13
C ALA A 859 -38.92 -18.06 -0.18
N LEU A 860 -38.95 -17.09 0.74
CA LEU A 860 -40.10 -16.82 1.62
C LEU A 860 -41.35 -16.45 0.81
N GLY A 861 -41.21 -15.56 -0.18
CA GLY A 861 -42.30 -15.19 -1.09
C GLY A 861 -42.89 -16.40 -1.82
N ARG A 862 -42.03 -17.25 -2.41
CA ARG A 862 -42.46 -18.49 -3.07
C ARG A 862 -43.18 -19.46 -2.14
N SER A 863 -42.79 -19.54 -0.86
CA SER A 863 -43.45 -20.44 0.11
C SER A 863 -44.89 -20.03 0.43
N VAL A 864 -45.21 -18.75 0.24
CA VAL A 864 -46.50 -18.14 0.57
C VAL A 864 -47.30 -17.76 -0.69
N GLY A 865 -46.69 -17.86 -1.88
CA GLY A 865 -47.31 -17.48 -3.15
C GLY A 865 -47.28 -15.98 -3.46
N ILE A 866 -46.37 -15.22 -2.84
CA ILE A 866 -46.19 -13.79 -3.10
C ILE A 866 -44.97 -13.56 -3.99
N GLU A 867 -45.17 -12.92 -5.14
CA GLU A 867 -44.08 -12.46 -6.01
C GLU A 867 -43.48 -11.15 -5.48
N VAL A 868 -42.52 -11.27 -4.56
CA VAL A 868 -41.87 -10.11 -3.90
C VAL A 868 -41.22 -9.14 -4.90
N GLY A 869 -40.85 -9.61 -6.10
CA GLY A 869 -40.24 -8.80 -7.16
C GLY A 869 -41.16 -7.71 -7.72
N GLU A 870 -42.46 -7.98 -7.80
CA GLU A 870 -43.45 -7.02 -8.33
C GLU A 870 -43.64 -5.82 -7.40
N TYR A 871 -43.49 -6.04 -6.10
CA TYR A 871 -43.62 -5.02 -5.07
C TYR A 871 -42.33 -4.21 -4.86
N LEU A 872 -41.22 -4.54 -5.54
CA LEU A 872 -39.96 -3.83 -5.38
C LEU A 872 -39.84 -2.66 -6.38
N VAL A 873 -39.51 -1.48 -5.86
CA VAL A 873 -39.36 -0.28 -6.71
C VAL A 873 -38.18 -0.43 -7.67
N GLY A 874 -38.49 -0.42 -8.97
CA GLY A 874 -37.51 -0.56 -10.05
C GLY A 874 -37.55 -1.91 -10.76
N GLY A 875 -38.35 -2.88 -10.27
CA GLY A 875 -38.44 -4.22 -10.83
C GLY A 875 -37.18 -5.05 -10.57
N VAL A 876 -37.37 -6.34 -10.37
CA VAL A 876 -36.28 -7.33 -10.40
C VAL A 876 -36.83 -8.48 -11.24
N ASP A 877 -36.29 -8.63 -12.46
CA ASP A 877 -36.60 -9.78 -13.32
C ASP A 877 -36.19 -11.10 -12.67
#